data_AF-A0A2E5B3U5-F1
#
_entry.id   AF-A0A2E5B3U5-F1
#
_cell.length_a   1.000
_cell.length_b   1.000
_cell.length_c   1.000
_cell.angle_alpha   90.00
_cell.angle_beta   90.00
_cell.angle_gamma   90.00
#
_symmetry.space_group_name_H-M   'P 1'
#
loop_
_entity.id
_entity.type
_entity.pdbx_description
1 polymer ?
#
loop_
_entity_poly.entity_id
_entity_poly.type
_entity_poly.pdbx_seq_one_letter_code
_entity_poly.pdbx_strand_id
1 'polypeptide(L)'
;MIFKIIKNPKSKAYNEVVALGDKNSKTLGFLPHSAFAKYAREGKIIGAYPNGSKELIGYILYRVSYNKVTIVHLCIPEEHRKGNTASKLVRHLKENTTQYDGIRLSCRNDYKIDRLWESLNFVPIKEKPGRGKEKLPLTVWWYPHHHNDLLSQISDYELKNKIVAVIDMNVFLDIKDEREEESLALKSDWLLSEAILYYTREIHNEINRGNSSEIKKSSRKLLNYFTELPFKEEQEFKKILEKLEHEFPAISKNDKSDLKHLAYSIIGGAQFFITRDKELLQSKKFFTKYELKIYRPSEFITRLDENIQVSKYKPQRLIGTNIKSQRITSDNIDYFTRKFLKPDEKINHFQKKIRKALSSPHEYELITISKSEEILALVIFDRSENEKLSIPIFRFLNNSLRITLSKHLLFKAILTSTNENRSLIEILEVYIDEELSNSLKEARFIKTEEKWKKINLQKIIDFGNIKELISEMEYEEIEDSLILDPGDENYEFQKKYNLERHLSPLKIQDLDIPTFIISIKAVWAEQLFNDRSNEKLHLFESKNELLLNRENVYYRSSSRNLSAPARILWYISKNPITKEKGHIKAVSYIDEIFIDDAKKLFKQFKQLGIYNWKDIQKTIDKNGKIMAFVFSDTELFKRPVDLKFIKGLLKTKEEKKFMPLSPTKIKTETYLAIYKKGLL
;
A
#
# COMPACT_ATOMS: atom_id res chain seq x y z
N MET A 1 22.28 -33.29 -42.34
CA MET A 1 20.98 -34.00 -42.36
C MET A 1 20.15 -33.30 -43.41
N ILE A 2 19.46 -34.05 -44.26
CA ILE A 2 18.65 -33.52 -45.36
C ILE A 2 17.18 -33.75 -45.02
N PHE A 3 16.35 -32.71 -45.18
CA PHE A 3 14.90 -32.80 -45.03
C PHE A 3 14.25 -32.87 -46.40
N LYS A 4 13.31 -33.81 -46.59
CA LYS A 4 12.58 -33.96 -47.86
C LYS A 4 11.09 -33.99 -47.60
N ILE A 5 10.35 -33.18 -48.37
CA ILE A 5 8.89 -33.23 -48.41
C ILE A 5 8.47 -34.45 -49.23
N ILE A 6 7.70 -35.34 -48.63
CA ILE A 6 7.24 -36.58 -49.28
C ILE A 6 5.87 -36.33 -49.91
N LYS A 7 5.86 -36.14 -51.23
CA LYS A 7 4.64 -35.80 -51.99
C LYS A 7 3.96 -36.99 -52.67
N ASN A 8 4.74 -38.00 -53.08
CA ASN A 8 4.26 -39.10 -53.92
C ASN A 8 3.90 -40.34 -53.07
N PRO A 9 2.61 -40.73 -52.98
CA PRO A 9 2.16 -41.92 -52.24
C PRO A 9 2.63 -43.26 -52.81
N LYS A 10 3.30 -43.27 -53.97
CA LYS A 10 3.91 -44.47 -54.58
C LYS A 10 5.43 -44.53 -54.37
N SER A 11 6.02 -43.55 -53.68
CA SER A 11 7.47 -43.49 -53.49
C SER A 11 7.95 -44.45 -52.38
N LYS A 12 9.17 -44.96 -52.51
CA LYS A 12 9.82 -45.76 -51.45
C LYS A 12 9.83 -45.04 -50.11
N ALA A 13 10.15 -43.74 -50.13
CA ALA A 13 10.13 -42.87 -48.95
C ALA A 13 8.77 -42.79 -48.25
N TYR A 14 7.67 -42.78 -49.01
CA TYR A 14 6.32 -42.80 -48.45
C TYR A 14 6.03 -44.13 -47.74
N ASN A 15 6.38 -45.26 -48.36
CA ASN A 15 6.19 -46.58 -47.75
C ASN A 15 7.00 -46.72 -46.46
N GLU A 16 8.22 -46.18 -46.41
CA GLU A 16 9.06 -46.14 -45.20
C GLU A 16 8.40 -45.33 -44.06
N VAL A 17 7.77 -44.18 -44.38
CA VAL A 17 7.03 -43.38 -43.40
C VAL A 17 5.81 -44.12 -42.85
N VAL A 18 5.02 -44.74 -43.74
CA VAL A 18 3.83 -45.50 -43.35
C VAL A 18 4.23 -46.67 -42.46
N ALA A 19 5.23 -47.47 -42.86
CA ALA A 19 5.72 -48.59 -42.07
C ALA A 19 6.23 -48.15 -40.68
N LEU A 20 6.96 -47.04 -40.62
CA LEU A 20 7.43 -46.48 -39.35
C LEU A 20 6.28 -45.97 -38.46
N GLY A 21 5.26 -45.33 -39.07
CA GLY A 21 4.04 -44.91 -38.39
C GLY A 21 3.23 -46.08 -37.82
N ASP A 22 3.01 -47.12 -38.62
CA ASP A 22 2.23 -48.30 -38.24
C ASP A 22 2.92 -49.09 -37.11
N LYS A 23 4.26 -49.24 -37.18
CA LYS A 23 5.08 -49.85 -36.11
C LYS A 23 4.91 -49.12 -34.77
N ASN A 24 4.62 -47.80 -34.80
CA ASN A 24 4.47 -46.96 -33.61
C ASN A 24 3.00 -46.49 -33.39
N SER A 25 2.03 -47.15 -34.00
CA SER A 25 0.60 -46.76 -33.95
C SER A 25 0.01 -46.79 -32.53
N LYS A 26 0.54 -47.63 -31.64
CA LYS A 26 0.15 -47.68 -30.21
C LYS A 26 0.42 -46.35 -29.47
N THR A 27 1.46 -45.62 -29.87
CA THR A 27 1.85 -44.34 -29.27
C THR A 27 1.41 -43.12 -30.07
N LEU A 28 1.43 -43.19 -31.41
CA LEU A 28 1.03 -42.08 -32.28
C LEU A 28 -0.49 -41.98 -32.48
N GLY A 29 -1.20 -43.08 -32.22
CA GLY A 29 -2.58 -43.25 -32.66
C GLY A 29 -2.65 -43.84 -34.06
N PHE A 30 -3.70 -44.61 -34.33
CA PHE A 30 -3.93 -45.18 -35.65
C PHE A 30 -4.27 -44.08 -36.67
N LEU A 31 -3.55 -44.07 -37.79
CA LEU A 31 -3.83 -43.19 -38.93
C LEU A 31 -4.00 -44.07 -40.18
N PRO A 32 -5.17 -44.08 -40.83
CA PRO A 32 -5.40 -44.96 -41.96
C PRO A 32 -4.51 -44.57 -43.16
N HIS A 33 -4.17 -45.55 -43.98
CA HIS A 33 -3.35 -45.35 -45.18
C HIS A 33 -3.88 -44.25 -46.11
N SER A 34 -5.20 -44.14 -46.24
CA SER A 34 -5.86 -43.09 -47.01
C SER A 34 -5.56 -41.67 -46.48
N ALA A 35 -5.40 -41.52 -45.17
CA ALA A 35 -5.03 -40.26 -44.54
C ALA A 35 -3.54 -39.94 -44.75
N PHE A 36 -2.63 -40.92 -44.61
CA PHE A 36 -1.22 -40.74 -44.98
C PHE A 36 -1.09 -40.30 -46.44
N ALA A 37 -1.79 -40.96 -47.36
CA ALA A 37 -1.76 -40.62 -48.78
C ALA A 37 -2.27 -39.19 -49.04
N LYS A 38 -3.32 -38.76 -48.32
CA LYS A 38 -3.83 -37.38 -48.38
C LYS A 38 -2.76 -36.37 -47.94
N TYR A 39 -2.17 -36.55 -46.76
CA TYR A 39 -1.15 -35.64 -46.24
C TYR A 39 0.12 -35.60 -47.10
N ALA A 40 0.49 -36.74 -47.71
CA ALA A 40 1.58 -36.79 -48.68
C ALA A 40 1.27 -35.89 -49.88
N ARG A 41 0.10 -36.05 -50.53
CA ARG A 41 -0.28 -35.21 -51.69
C ARG A 41 -0.29 -33.72 -51.37
N GLU A 42 -0.70 -33.36 -50.15
CA GLU A 42 -0.70 -31.97 -49.66
C GLU A 42 0.70 -31.45 -49.25
N GLY A 43 1.75 -32.29 -49.35
CA GLY A 43 3.11 -31.94 -48.99
C GLY A 43 3.31 -31.73 -47.48
N LYS A 44 2.52 -32.42 -46.64
CA LYS A 44 2.50 -32.25 -45.19
C LYS A 44 3.27 -33.33 -44.42
N ILE A 45 4.08 -34.12 -45.13
CA ILE A 45 4.99 -35.12 -44.56
C ILE A 45 6.42 -34.69 -44.88
N ILE A 46 7.25 -34.56 -43.84
CA ILE A 46 8.67 -34.24 -43.98
C ILE A 46 9.47 -35.40 -43.38
N GLY A 47 10.31 -36.03 -44.20
CA GLY A 47 11.26 -37.06 -43.77
C GLY A 47 12.65 -36.49 -43.51
N ALA A 48 13.33 -37.03 -42.49
CA ALA A 48 14.73 -36.74 -42.19
C ALA A 48 15.64 -37.87 -42.69
N TYR A 49 16.76 -37.50 -43.31
CA TYR A 49 17.76 -38.40 -43.86
C TYR A 49 19.17 -37.98 -43.43
N PRO A 50 20.08 -38.92 -43.09
CA PRO A 50 21.50 -38.63 -42.88
C PRO A 50 22.14 -38.06 -44.16
N ASN A 51 23.25 -37.32 -44.03
CA ASN A 51 24.00 -36.89 -45.21
C ASN A 51 24.59 -38.12 -45.90
N GLY A 52 24.38 -38.28 -47.21
CA GLY A 52 24.90 -39.40 -47.99
C GLY A 52 24.10 -40.71 -47.89
N SER A 53 23.09 -40.81 -47.01
CA SER A 53 22.20 -41.98 -46.92
C SER A 53 20.79 -41.66 -47.42
N LYS A 54 20.11 -42.68 -47.98
CA LYS A 54 18.70 -42.62 -48.37
C LYS A 54 17.77 -43.22 -47.31
N GLU A 55 18.31 -43.63 -46.16
CA GLU A 55 17.53 -44.22 -45.07
C GLU A 55 16.78 -43.17 -44.25
N LEU A 56 15.49 -43.44 -44.01
CA LEU A 56 14.61 -42.59 -43.21
C LEU A 56 14.91 -42.75 -41.71
N ILE A 57 15.43 -41.68 -41.09
CA ILE A 57 15.77 -41.67 -39.65
C ILE A 57 14.72 -40.95 -38.78
N GLY A 58 13.58 -40.60 -39.36
CA GLY A 58 12.43 -40.01 -38.67
C GLY A 58 11.57 -39.16 -39.61
N TYR A 59 10.34 -38.87 -39.20
CA TYR A 59 9.44 -38.00 -39.95
C TYR A 59 8.57 -37.14 -39.03
N ILE A 60 8.09 -36.04 -39.60
CA ILE A 60 7.04 -35.21 -39.02
C ILE A 60 5.88 -35.09 -40.02
N LEU A 61 4.67 -35.35 -39.54
CA LEU A 61 3.42 -35.19 -40.28
C LEU A 61 2.62 -34.10 -39.59
N TYR A 62 2.21 -33.09 -40.34
CA TYR A 62 1.42 -31.98 -39.82
C TYR A 62 0.18 -31.73 -40.66
N ARG A 63 -0.68 -30.83 -40.19
CA ARG A 63 -1.80 -30.28 -40.96
C ARG A 63 -1.93 -28.80 -40.70
N VAL A 64 -2.62 -28.11 -41.60
CA VAL A 64 -2.89 -26.67 -41.48
C VAL A 64 -4.40 -26.48 -41.40
N SER A 65 -4.88 -25.72 -40.42
CA SER A 65 -6.30 -25.39 -40.26
C SER A 65 -6.45 -24.11 -39.44
N TYR A 66 -7.37 -23.21 -39.83
CA TYR A 66 -7.65 -21.96 -39.09
C TYR A 66 -6.38 -21.17 -38.77
N ASN A 67 -5.54 -20.94 -39.79
CA ASN A 67 -4.24 -20.29 -39.69
C ASN A 67 -3.24 -20.91 -38.70
N LYS A 68 -3.41 -22.19 -38.33
CA LYS A 68 -2.58 -22.88 -37.33
C LYS A 68 -2.03 -24.19 -37.89
N VAL A 69 -0.77 -24.45 -37.59
CA VAL A 69 -0.12 -25.74 -37.87
C VAL A 69 -0.39 -26.68 -36.72
N THR A 70 -0.79 -27.92 -36.99
CA THR A 70 -0.92 -28.97 -35.97
C THR A 70 -0.01 -30.13 -36.32
N ILE A 71 0.96 -30.46 -35.46
CA ILE A 71 1.73 -31.69 -35.56
C ILE A 71 0.78 -32.85 -35.23
N VAL A 72 0.62 -33.75 -36.19
CA VAL A 72 -0.20 -34.95 -36.04
C VAL A 72 0.71 -36.09 -35.58
N HIS A 73 1.80 -36.36 -36.29
CA HIS A 73 2.82 -37.34 -35.89
C HIS A 73 4.21 -36.69 -35.87
N LEU A 74 5.01 -37.06 -34.86
CA LEU A 74 6.46 -36.91 -34.85
C LEU A 74 7.03 -38.27 -34.44
N CYS A 75 7.69 -38.95 -35.37
CA CYS A 75 8.17 -40.31 -35.14
C CYS A 75 9.65 -40.44 -35.45
N ILE A 76 10.39 -41.04 -34.51
CA ILE A 76 11.81 -41.36 -34.65
C ILE A 76 12.01 -42.83 -34.29
N PRO A 77 12.65 -43.64 -35.17
CA PRO A 77 13.04 -45.01 -34.87
C PRO A 77 13.87 -45.10 -33.59
N GLU A 78 13.72 -46.18 -32.83
CA GLU A 78 14.39 -46.34 -31.53
C GLU A 78 15.90 -46.17 -31.59
N GLU A 79 16.51 -46.70 -32.65
CA GLU A 79 17.94 -46.66 -32.96
C GLU A 79 18.48 -45.24 -33.15
N HIS A 80 17.60 -44.28 -33.50
CA HIS A 80 17.95 -42.88 -33.72
C HIS A 80 17.35 -41.93 -32.68
N ARG A 81 16.71 -42.46 -31.62
CA ARG A 81 16.25 -41.65 -30.47
C ARG A 81 17.45 -41.14 -29.67
N LYS A 82 17.22 -40.13 -28.83
CA LYS A 82 18.27 -39.40 -28.06
C LYS A 82 19.33 -38.68 -28.91
N GLY A 83 19.25 -38.74 -30.24
CA GLY A 83 19.92 -37.81 -31.14
C GLY A 83 19.15 -36.49 -31.32
N ASN A 84 19.77 -35.52 -31.98
CA ASN A 84 19.17 -34.20 -32.27
C ASN A 84 18.14 -34.20 -33.44
N THR A 85 17.68 -35.37 -33.89
CA THR A 85 16.81 -35.52 -35.07
C THR A 85 15.42 -34.90 -34.86
N ALA A 86 14.79 -35.11 -33.69
CA ALA A 86 13.49 -34.51 -33.35
C ALA A 86 13.57 -32.98 -33.38
N SER A 87 14.58 -32.45 -32.71
CA SER A 87 14.79 -31.01 -32.59
C SER A 87 15.07 -30.36 -33.93
N LYS A 88 15.82 -31.04 -34.81
CA LYS A 88 16.06 -30.53 -36.17
C LYS A 88 14.82 -30.61 -37.06
N LEU A 89 14.01 -31.67 -36.99
CA LEU A 89 12.73 -31.77 -37.71
C LEU A 89 11.75 -30.67 -37.29
N VAL A 90 11.59 -30.46 -35.98
CA VAL A 90 10.69 -29.43 -35.46
C VAL A 90 11.20 -28.03 -35.78
N ARG A 91 12.52 -27.79 -35.71
CA ARG A 91 13.11 -26.51 -36.16
C ARG A 91 12.82 -26.25 -37.64
N HIS A 92 13.04 -27.24 -38.49
CA HIS A 92 12.73 -27.12 -39.91
C HIS A 92 11.23 -26.85 -40.14
N LEU A 93 10.34 -27.46 -39.36
CA LEU A 93 8.92 -27.13 -39.42
C LEU A 93 8.65 -25.68 -39.02
N LYS A 94 9.25 -25.17 -37.92
CA LYS A 94 9.11 -23.78 -37.48
C LYS A 94 9.52 -22.78 -38.56
N GLU A 95 10.70 -22.97 -39.15
CA GLU A 95 11.25 -22.09 -40.19
C GLU A 95 10.38 -22.05 -41.45
N ASN A 96 9.71 -23.16 -41.81
CA ASN A 96 8.89 -23.26 -43.02
C ASN A 96 7.39 -22.98 -42.78
N THR A 97 7.00 -22.59 -41.56
CA THR A 97 5.61 -22.34 -41.19
C THR A 97 5.38 -20.99 -40.53
N THR A 98 6.33 -20.07 -40.65
CA THR A 98 6.29 -18.75 -40.03
C THR A 98 5.09 -17.91 -40.45
N GLN A 99 4.46 -18.17 -41.59
CA GLN A 99 3.26 -17.47 -42.08
C GLN A 99 1.96 -17.76 -41.31
N TYR A 100 1.95 -18.78 -40.44
CA TYR A 100 0.78 -19.17 -39.63
C TYR A 100 0.90 -18.61 -38.22
N ASP A 101 -0.18 -18.58 -37.43
CA ASP A 101 -0.17 -18.07 -36.04
C ASP A 101 0.79 -18.84 -35.12
N GLY A 102 1.07 -20.10 -35.44
CA GLY A 102 1.90 -20.97 -34.61
C GLY A 102 1.67 -22.46 -34.87
N ILE A 103 2.34 -23.27 -34.06
CA ILE A 103 2.36 -24.73 -34.12
C ILE A 103 1.74 -25.30 -32.84
N ARG A 104 0.80 -26.21 -33.02
CA ARG A 104 0.09 -26.92 -31.96
C ARG A 104 0.37 -28.41 -32.00
N LEU A 105 0.34 -29.07 -30.84
CA LEU A 105 0.24 -30.52 -30.76
C LEU A 105 -0.56 -30.95 -29.52
N SER A 106 -0.90 -32.24 -29.46
CA SER A 106 -1.51 -32.86 -28.27
C SER A 106 -0.74 -34.12 -27.93
N CYS A 107 -0.19 -34.17 -26.72
CA CYS A 107 0.62 -35.29 -26.23
C CYS A 107 -0.04 -35.88 -24.99
N ARG A 108 -0.03 -37.21 -24.85
CA ARG A 108 -0.52 -37.85 -23.61
C ARG A 108 0.47 -37.61 -22.48
N ASN A 109 -0.08 -37.40 -21.28
CA ASN A 109 0.73 -37.09 -20.10
C ASN A 109 1.57 -38.30 -19.63
N ASP A 110 1.07 -39.52 -19.85
CA ASP A 110 1.74 -40.75 -19.41
C ASP A 110 3.01 -41.08 -20.19
N TYR A 111 3.26 -40.42 -21.33
CA TYR A 111 4.48 -40.61 -22.12
C TYR A 111 5.72 -39.99 -21.47
N LYS A 112 5.56 -39.09 -20.49
CA LYS A 112 6.66 -38.43 -19.77
C LYS A 112 7.72 -37.77 -20.68
N ILE A 113 7.30 -37.25 -21.84
CA ILE A 113 8.15 -36.56 -22.82
C ILE A 113 8.03 -35.02 -22.78
N ASP A 114 7.41 -34.47 -21.73
CA ASP A 114 7.20 -33.02 -21.57
C ASP A 114 8.49 -32.21 -21.72
N ARG A 115 9.60 -32.73 -21.16
CA ARG A 115 10.94 -32.13 -21.30
C ARG A 115 11.37 -31.92 -22.76
N LEU A 116 10.97 -32.80 -23.67
CA LEU A 116 11.26 -32.64 -25.09
C LEU A 116 10.54 -31.40 -25.63
N TRP A 117 9.24 -31.27 -25.37
CA TRP A 117 8.45 -30.14 -25.87
C TRP A 117 8.89 -28.81 -25.27
N GLU A 118 9.18 -28.78 -23.97
CA GLU A 118 9.77 -27.62 -23.29
C GLU A 118 11.11 -27.21 -23.93
N SER A 119 12.00 -28.17 -24.22
CA SER A 119 13.29 -27.89 -24.88
C SER A 119 13.16 -27.35 -26.31
N LEU A 120 12.01 -27.60 -26.94
CA LEU A 120 11.63 -27.10 -28.25
C LEU A 120 10.81 -25.80 -28.15
N ASN A 121 10.77 -25.17 -26.97
CA ASN A 121 10.06 -23.93 -26.69
C ASN A 121 8.54 -23.98 -26.93
N PHE A 122 7.95 -25.18 -26.87
CA PHE A 122 6.50 -25.31 -26.77
C PHE A 122 6.07 -25.11 -25.33
N VAL A 123 4.89 -24.50 -25.15
CA VAL A 123 4.27 -24.34 -23.83
C VAL A 123 2.92 -25.05 -23.72
N PRO A 124 2.59 -25.60 -22.55
CA PRO A 124 1.34 -26.32 -22.32
C PRO A 124 0.19 -25.34 -22.03
N ILE A 125 -0.73 -25.20 -22.98
CA ILE A 125 -1.82 -24.21 -22.90
C ILE A 125 -3.11 -24.77 -22.27
N LYS A 126 -3.37 -26.08 -22.37
CA LYS A 126 -4.54 -26.72 -21.76
C LYS A 126 -4.42 -28.24 -21.71
N GLU A 127 -5.21 -28.87 -20.85
CA GLU A 127 -5.44 -30.31 -20.83
C GLU A 127 -6.84 -30.66 -21.35
N LYS A 128 -6.97 -31.80 -22.01
CA LYS A 128 -8.24 -32.35 -22.49
C LYS A 128 -8.24 -33.87 -22.35
N PRO A 129 -9.41 -34.52 -22.21
CA PRO A 129 -9.49 -35.98 -22.21
C PRO A 129 -9.09 -36.55 -23.57
N GLY A 130 -8.41 -37.70 -23.53
CA GLY A 130 -8.09 -38.49 -24.72
C GLY A 130 -9.34 -39.07 -25.38
N ARG A 131 -9.19 -39.51 -26.64
CA ARG A 131 -10.26 -40.17 -27.39
C ARG A 131 -10.29 -41.70 -27.21
N GLY A 132 -9.32 -42.26 -26.48
CA GLY A 132 -9.26 -43.69 -26.16
C GLY A 132 -10.28 -44.09 -25.09
N LYS A 133 -10.49 -45.39 -24.91
CA LYS A 133 -11.44 -45.94 -23.93
C LYS A 133 -11.21 -45.41 -22.50
N GLU A 134 -9.95 -45.35 -22.08
CA GLU A 134 -9.52 -44.86 -20.77
C GLU A 134 -9.53 -43.33 -20.64
N LYS A 135 -9.80 -42.58 -21.73
CA LYS A 135 -9.84 -41.10 -21.76
C LYS A 135 -8.63 -40.41 -21.12
N LEU A 136 -7.46 -41.05 -21.14
CA LEU A 136 -6.23 -40.55 -20.52
C LEU A 136 -5.93 -39.09 -20.93
N PRO A 137 -5.46 -38.25 -19.99
CA PRO A 137 -5.31 -36.82 -20.21
C PRO A 137 -4.23 -36.52 -21.26
N LEU A 138 -4.58 -35.57 -22.14
CA LEU A 138 -3.70 -35.01 -23.17
C LEU A 138 -3.36 -33.56 -22.81
N THR A 139 -2.07 -33.26 -22.71
CA THR A 139 -1.58 -31.88 -22.70
C THR A 139 -1.51 -31.35 -24.13
N VAL A 140 -2.14 -30.19 -24.34
CA VAL A 140 -2.08 -29.45 -25.59
C VAL A 140 -0.94 -28.46 -25.49
N TRP A 141 0.03 -28.60 -26.38
CA TRP A 141 1.20 -27.74 -26.45
C TRP A 141 1.08 -26.75 -27.61
N TRP A 142 1.66 -25.57 -27.43
CA TRP A 142 1.61 -24.46 -28.36
C TRP A 142 2.98 -23.78 -28.50
N TYR A 143 3.34 -23.45 -29.73
CA TYR A 143 4.46 -22.60 -30.08
C TYR A 143 3.91 -21.47 -30.94
N PRO A 144 3.89 -20.21 -30.46
CA PRO A 144 3.43 -19.10 -31.26
C PRO A 144 4.49 -18.68 -32.28
N HIS A 145 4.05 -18.31 -33.48
CA HIS A 145 4.85 -17.51 -34.40
C HIS A 145 4.52 -16.04 -34.13
N HIS A 146 5.52 -15.22 -33.86
CA HIS A 146 5.32 -13.82 -33.53
C HIS A 146 5.20 -13.00 -34.83
N HIS A 147 4.00 -12.45 -35.05
CA HIS A 147 3.69 -11.57 -36.19
C HIS A 147 3.61 -10.12 -35.72
N ASN A 148 3.94 -9.18 -36.63
CA ASN A 148 3.65 -7.76 -36.44
C ASN A 148 2.17 -7.48 -36.78
N ASP A 149 1.25 -7.95 -35.93
CA ASP A 149 -0.19 -7.70 -36.07
C ASP A 149 -0.67 -6.52 -35.21
N LEU A 150 -1.96 -6.16 -35.30
CA LEU A 150 -2.53 -5.03 -34.54
C LEU A 150 -2.38 -5.20 -33.02
N LEU A 151 -2.41 -6.45 -32.52
CA LEU A 151 -2.21 -6.74 -31.09
C LEU A 151 -0.75 -6.51 -30.68
N SER A 152 0.20 -6.89 -31.53
CA SER A 152 1.62 -6.59 -31.31
C SER A 152 1.91 -5.08 -31.33
N GLN A 153 1.18 -4.30 -32.13
CA GLN A 153 1.31 -2.83 -32.16
C GLN A 153 0.78 -2.18 -30.88
N ILE A 154 -0.33 -2.69 -30.33
CA ILE A 154 -0.86 -2.26 -29.03
C ILE A 154 0.16 -2.59 -27.94
N SER A 155 0.71 -3.81 -27.93
CA SER A 155 1.76 -4.18 -26.99
C SER A 155 3.02 -3.31 -27.16
N ASP A 156 3.46 -3.00 -28.39
CA ASP A 156 4.61 -2.13 -28.63
C ASP A 156 4.35 -0.67 -28.16
N TYR A 157 3.12 -0.18 -28.25
CA TYR A 157 2.74 1.13 -27.70
C TYR A 157 2.75 1.11 -26.16
N GLU A 158 2.17 0.08 -25.56
CA GLU A 158 2.14 -0.12 -24.11
C GLU A 158 3.55 -0.23 -23.52
N LEU A 159 4.41 -1.03 -24.13
CA LEU A 159 5.82 -1.21 -23.73
C LEU A 159 6.62 0.11 -23.78
N LYS A 160 6.23 1.05 -24.66
CA LYS A 160 6.90 2.35 -24.80
C LYS A 160 6.37 3.43 -23.87
N ASN A 161 5.10 3.37 -23.47
CA ASN A 161 4.43 4.46 -22.76
C ASN A 161 4.08 4.15 -21.31
N LYS A 162 4.08 2.88 -20.90
CA LYS A 162 3.81 2.48 -19.52
C LYS A 162 5.02 1.81 -18.88
N ILE A 163 5.02 1.77 -17.55
CA ILE A 163 6.01 1.01 -16.80
C ILE A 163 5.72 -0.49 -16.99
N VAL A 164 6.71 -1.22 -17.51
CA VAL A 164 6.61 -2.66 -17.80
C VAL A 164 7.20 -3.43 -16.62
N ALA A 165 6.35 -4.16 -15.91
CA ALA A 165 6.76 -5.00 -14.79
C ALA A 165 6.31 -6.46 -15.00
N VAL A 166 7.19 -7.40 -14.69
CA VAL A 166 6.90 -8.84 -14.76
C VAL A 166 6.71 -9.37 -13.35
N ILE A 167 5.63 -10.13 -13.13
CA ILE A 167 5.41 -10.85 -11.87
C ILE A 167 5.99 -12.26 -11.96
N ASP A 168 6.72 -12.64 -10.90
CA ASP A 168 7.21 -13.99 -10.67
C ASP A 168 6.07 -14.96 -10.29
N MET A 169 6.31 -16.26 -10.42
CA MET A 169 5.35 -17.32 -10.12
C MET A 169 4.88 -17.30 -8.66
N ASN A 170 5.77 -16.99 -7.71
CA ASN A 170 5.39 -16.88 -6.31
C ASN A 170 4.35 -15.77 -6.08
N VAL A 171 4.56 -14.61 -6.70
CA VAL A 171 3.63 -13.47 -6.64
C VAL A 171 2.32 -13.80 -7.36
N PHE A 172 2.41 -14.46 -8.52
CA PHE A 172 1.25 -14.94 -9.27
C PHE A 172 0.37 -15.88 -8.43
N LEU A 173 0.98 -16.83 -7.70
CA LEU A 173 0.26 -17.74 -6.81
C LEU A 173 -0.34 -17.02 -5.59
N ASP A 174 0.32 -16.01 -5.05
CA ASP A 174 -0.24 -15.23 -3.94
C ASP A 174 -1.50 -14.46 -4.35
N ILE A 175 -1.47 -13.88 -5.54
CA ILE A 175 -2.60 -13.19 -6.18
C ILE A 175 -3.76 -14.16 -6.43
N LYS A 176 -3.45 -15.42 -6.77
CA LYS A 176 -4.41 -16.50 -7.01
C LYS A 176 -5.10 -16.97 -5.73
N ASP A 177 -4.29 -17.27 -4.71
CA ASP A 177 -4.72 -17.94 -3.50
C ASP A 177 -5.07 -16.95 -2.37
N GLU A 178 -4.99 -15.64 -2.66
CA GLU A 178 -5.32 -14.53 -1.77
C GLU A 178 -4.63 -14.59 -0.40
N ARG A 179 -3.42 -15.13 -0.37
CA ARG A 179 -2.72 -15.46 0.88
C ARG A 179 -1.77 -14.38 1.39
N GLU A 180 -1.39 -13.42 0.56
CA GLU A 180 -0.38 -12.41 0.90
C GLU A 180 -0.80 -11.01 0.46
N GLU A 181 -1.16 -10.19 1.45
CA GLU A 181 -1.62 -8.81 1.26
C GLU A 181 -0.62 -7.96 0.47
N GLU A 182 0.68 -8.14 0.72
CA GLU A 182 1.75 -7.43 -0.02
C GLU A 182 1.66 -7.68 -1.54
N SER A 183 1.41 -8.92 -1.96
CA SER A 183 1.26 -9.28 -3.38
C SER A 183 -0.12 -8.87 -3.92
N LEU A 184 -1.16 -8.93 -3.09
CA LEU A 184 -2.52 -8.53 -3.48
C LEU A 184 -2.64 -7.03 -3.77
N ALA A 185 -1.84 -6.20 -3.10
CA ALA A 185 -1.80 -4.76 -3.35
C ALA A 185 -1.42 -4.39 -4.80
N LEU A 186 -0.78 -5.31 -5.55
CA LEU A 186 -0.50 -5.14 -6.98
C LEU A 186 -1.76 -5.10 -7.86
N LYS A 187 -2.93 -5.55 -7.35
CA LYS A 187 -4.21 -5.48 -8.06
C LYS A 187 -4.88 -4.10 -7.98
N SER A 188 -4.28 -3.13 -7.30
CA SER A 188 -4.92 -1.81 -7.08
C SER A 188 -5.09 -1.01 -8.38
N ASP A 189 -6.27 -0.39 -8.55
CA ASP A 189 -6.65 0.29 -9.79
C ASP A 189 -5.69 1.43 -10.19
N TRP A 190 -5.19 2.18 -9.19
CA TRP A 190 -4.24 3.27 -9.40
C TRP A 190 -2.87 2.78 -9.90
N LEU A 191 -2.48 1.53 -9.59
CA LEU A 191 -1.23 0.95 -10.07
C LEU A 191 -1.34 0.57 -11.54
N LEU A 192 -2.49 0.01 -11.94
CA LEU A 192 -2.77 -0.45 -13.30
C LEU A 192 -2.92 0.70 -14.30
N SER A 193 -3.17 1.92 -13.83
CA SER A 193 -3.11 3.12 -14.69
C SER A 193 -1.68 3.43 -15.13
N GLU A 194 -0.70 3.29 -14.23
CA GLU A 194 0.70 3.70 -14.44
C GLU A 194 1.61 2.57 -14.94
N ALA A 195 1.32 1.32 -14.53
CA ALA A 195 2.13 0.16 -14.84
C ALA A 195 1.28 -1.00 -15.41
N ILE A 196 1.90 -1.81 -16.26
CA ILE A 196 1.32 -3.06 -16.74
C ILE A 196 2.09 -4.21 -16.10
N LEU A 197 1.32 -5.14 -15.52
CA LEU A 197 1.83 -6.38 -14.94
C LEU A 197 1.76 -7.51 -15.97
N TYR A 198 2.92 -7.95 -16.44
CA TYR A 198 3.08 -9.08 -17.34
C TYR A 198 3.47 -10.35 -16.58
N TYR A 199 3.18 -11.50 -17.17
CA TYR A 199 3.84 -12.76 -16.82
C TYR A 199 4.73 -13.23 -17.97
N THR A 200 5.71 -14.09 -17.69
CA THR A 200 6.52 -14.70 -18.76
C THR A 200 5.97 -16.06 -19.19
N ARG A 201 6.30 -16.44 -20.42
CA ARG A 201 5.92 -17.72 -21.02
C ARG A 201 6.26 -18.95 -20.15
N GLU A 202 7.29 -18.89 -19.31
CA GLU A 202 7.66 -20.01 -18.43
C GLU A 202 6.57 -20.36 -17.40
N ILE A 203 5.67 -19.42 -17.04
CA ILE A 203 4.54 -19.69 -16.12
C ILE A 203 3.69 -20.87 -16.61
N HIS A 204 3.53 -21.04 -17.92
CA HIS A 204 2.78 -22.17 -18.46
C HIS A 204 3.41 -23.52 -18.08
N ASN A 205 4.74 -23.62 -18.15
CA ASN A 205 5.48 -24.83 -17.81
C ASN A 205 5.40 -25.12 -16.30
N GLU A 206 5.47 -24.08 -15.47
CA GLU A 206 5.30 -24.21 -14.02
C GLU A 206 3.89 -24.63 -13.62
N ILE A 207 2.86 -24.01 -14.20
CA ILE A 207 1.49 -24.43 -13.98
C ILE A 207 1.33 -25.91 -14.35
N ASN A 208 1.89 -26.34 -15.48
CA ASN A 208 1.77 -27.74 -15.92
C ASN A 208 2.48 -28.75 -15.01
N ARG A 209 3.47 -28.32 -14.23
CA ARG A 209 4.13 -29.15 -13.19
C ARG A 209 3.27 -29.33 -11.94
N GLY A 210 2.14 -28.62 -11.81
CA GLY A 210 1.24 -28.72 -10.67
C GLY A 210 0.69 -30.13 -10.44
N ASN A 211 0.43 -30.44 -9.17
CA ASN A 211 0.10 -31.80 -8.70
C ASN A 211 -1.26 -32.33 -9.17
N SER A 212 -2.25 -31.46 -9.41
CA SER A 212 -3.61 -31.86 -9.81
C SER A 212 -4.15 -31.08 -11.01
N SER A 213 -5.06 -31.70 -11.75
CA SER A 213 -5.74 -31.09 -12.91
C SER A 213 -6.54 -29.84 -12.51
N GLU A 214 -7.12 -29.83 -11.31
CA GLU A 214 -7.90 -28.73 -10.74
C GLU A 214 -7.01 -27.51 -10.46
N ILE A 215 -5.82 -27.72 -9.89
CA ILE A 215 -4.84 -26.66 -9.63
C ILE A 215 -4.37 -26.06 -10.96
N LYS A 216 -4.05 -26.92 -11.95
CA LYS A 216 -3.65 -26.47 -13.29
C LYS A 216 -4.74 -25.63 -13.96
N LYS A 217 -5.99 -26.09 -13.89
CA LYS A 217 -7.15 -25.40 -14.49
C LYS A 217 -7.41 -24.05 -13.83
N SER A 218 -7.35 -23.98 -12.50
CA SER A 218 -7.55 -22.72 -11.76
C SER A 218 -6.41 -21.73 -12.01
N SER A 219 -5.14 -22.16 -12.01
CA SER A 219 -4.01 -21.27 -12.33
C SER A 219 -4.09 -20.75 -13.77
N ARG A 220 -4.46 -21.59 -14.75
CA ARG A 220 -4.64 -21.14 -16.14
C ARG A 220 -5.76 -20.10 -16.29
N LYS A 221 -6.81 -20.15 -15.46
CA LYS A 221 -7.87 -19.12 -15.48
C LYS A 221 -7.33 -17.76 -15.03
N LEU A 222 -6.41 -17.72 -14.07
CA LEU A 222 -5.83 -16.46 -13.58
C LEU A 222 -5.02 -15.75 -14.68
N LEU A 223 -4.40 -16.49 -15.60
CA LEU A 223 -3.68 -15.90 -16.73
C LEU A 223 -4.56 -15.00 -17.60
N ASN A 224 -5.89 -15.16 -17.60
CA ASN A 224 -6.78 -14.29 -18.37
C ASN A 224 -6.84 -12.85 -17.84
N TYR A 225 -6.36 -12.60 -16.62
CA TYR A 225 -6.32 -11.27 -16.00
C TYR A 225 -4.97 -10.57 -16.18
N PHE A 226 -3.99 -11.25 -16.79
CA PHE A 226 -2.65 -10.71 -17.03
C PHE A 226 -2.27 -10.91 -18.49
N THR A 227 -1.24 -10.21 -18.93
CA THR A 227 -0.74 -10.32 -20.30
C THR A 227 0.58 -11.10 -20.32
N GLU A 228 0.78 -11.99 -21.30
CA GLU A 228 2.08 -12.61 -21.54
C GLU A 228 3.04 -11.56 -22.10
N LEU A 229 4.24 -11.44 -21.53
CA LEU A 229 5.27 -10.54 -22.06
C LEU A 229 5.70 -11.01 -23.45
N PRO A 230 5.55 -10.20 -24.51
CA PRO A 230 6.01 -10.56 -25.84
C PRO A 230 7.54 -10.59 -25.89
N PHE A 231 8.11 -11.51 -26.67
CA PHE A 231 9.54 -11.53 -26.97
C PHE A 231 9.78 -11.84 -28.44
N LYS A 232 10.79 -11.21 -29.05
CA LYS A 232 10.98 -11.23 -30.51
C LYS A 232 12.09 -12.21 -30.96
N GLU A 233 13.10 -12.49 -30.13
CA GLU A 233 14.29 -13.22 -30.57
C GLU A 233 14.62 -14.48 -29.73
N GLU A 234 14.28 -15.66 -30.27
CA GLU A 234 14.56 -16.96 -29.62
C GLU A 234 16.06 -17.28 -29.49
N GLN A 235 16.89 -16.75 -30.40
CA GLN A 235 18.34 -16.92 -30.34
C GLN A 235 18.96 -16.08 -29.22
N GLU A 236 18.49 -14.85 -29.05
CA GLU A 236 18.97 -13.94 -28.01
C GLU A 236 18.55 -14.44 -26.62
N PHE A 237 17.31 -14.95 -26.49
CA PHE A 237 16.86 -15.63 -25.27
C PHE A 237 17.82 -16.73 -24.82
N LYS A 238 18.28 -17.59 -25.75
CA LYS A 238 19.24 -18.66 -25.42
C LYS A 238 20.58 -18.11 -24.94
N LYS A 239 21.10 -17.09 -25.61
CA LYS A 239 22.35 -16.43 -25.20
C LYS A 239 22.25 -15.81 -23.81
N ILE A 240 21.13 -15.17 -23.48
CA ILE A 240 20.93 -14.59 -22.15
C ILE A 240 20.75 -15.70 -21.11
N LEU A 241 19.95 -16.72 -21.40
CA LEU A 241 19.76 -17.85 -20.50
C LEU A 241 21.09 -18.55 -20.17
N GLU A 242 21.92 -18.83 -21.17
CA GLU A 242 23.26 -19.41 -20.98
C GLU A 242 24.15 -18.54 -20.07
N LYS A 243 24.11 -17.21 -20.24
CA LYS A 243 24.83 -16.28 -19.35
C LYS A 243 24.29 -16.32 -17.92
N LEU A 244 22.97 -16.39 -17.74
CA LEU A 244 22.35 -16.46 -16.42
C LEU A 244 22.66 -17.80 -15.74
N GLU A 245 22.62 -18.91 -16.46
CA GLU A 245 22.96 -20.26 -15.96
C GLU A 245 24.44 -20.38 -15.56
N HIS A 246 25.32 -19.59 -16.17
CA HIS A 246 26.74 -19.53 -15.79
C HIS A 246 26.97 -18.77 -14.47
N GLU A 247 26.23 -17.68 -14.27
CA GLU A 247 26.39 -16.76 -13.14
C GLU A 247 25.63 -17.22 -11.90
N PHE A 248 24.49 -17.89 -12.08
CA PHE A 248 23.63 -18.35 -10.99
C PHE A 248 23.50 -19.88 -11.01
N PRO A 249 23.83 -20.57 -9.90
CA PRO A 249 23.67 -22.02 -9.82
C PRO A 249 22.18 -22.38 -9.85
N ALA A 250 21.77 -23.23 -10.78
CA ALA A 250 20.40 -23.74 -10.89
C ALA A 250 20.32 -25.21 -10.46
N ILE A 251 20.14 -25.43 -9.15
CA ILE A 251 20.15 -26.76 -8.53
C ILE A 251 18.78 -27.43 -8.67
N SER A 252 17.72 -26.68 -8.37
CA SER A 252 16.35 -27.13 -8.42
C SER A 252 15.70 -26.87 -9.78
N LYS A 253 14.52 -27.47 -10.01
CA LYS A 253 13.71 -27.14 -11.20
C LYS A 253 13.11 -25.74 -11.12
N ASN A 254 12.90 -25.21 -9.93
CA ASN A 254 12.34 -23.88 -9.73
C ASN A 254 13.39 -22.83 -10.07
N ASP A 255 14.63 -23.01 -9.62
CA ASP A 255 15.76 -22.14 -9.95
C ASP A 255 15.94 -22.02 -11.47
N LYS A 256 15.82 -23.14 -12.20
CA LYS A 256 15.85 -23.14 -13.67
C LYS A 256 14.68 -22.38 -14.31
N SER A 257 13.54 -22.36 -13.65
CA SER A 257 12.36 -21.60 -14.10
C SER A 257 12.59 -20.12 -13.84
N ASP A 258 13.10 -19.76 -12.67
CA ASP A 258 13.43 -18.39 -12.28
C ASP A 258 14.42 -17.75 -13.26
N LEU A 259 15.47 -18.48 -13.67
CA LEU A 259 16.41 -18.00 -14.69
C LEU A 259 15.74 -17.77 -16.05
N LYS A 260 14.78 -18.62 -16.44
CA LYS A 260 14.00 -18.39 -17.66
C LYS A 260 13.05 -17.22 -17.52
N HIS A 261 12.40 -17.03 -16.36
CA HIS A 261 11.59 -15.84 -16.08
C HIS A 261 12.42 -14.57 -16.25
N LEU A 262 13.62 -14.54 -15.68
CA LEU A 262 14.55 -13.42 -15.81
C LEU A 262 15.00 -13.24 -17.27
N ALA A 263 15.38 -14.30 -17.97
CA ALA A 263 15.77 -14.22 -19.38
C ALA A 263 14.64 -13.67 -20.27
N TYR A 264 13.41 -14.15 -20.09
CA TYR A 264 12.25 -13.62 -20.81
C TYR A 264 11.98 -12.16 -20.45
N SER A 265 12.14 -11.77 -19.18
CA SER A 265 11.95 -10.39 -18.73
C SER A 265 12.95 -9.44 -19.40
N ILE A 266 14.22 -9.84 -19.49
CA ILE A 266 15.27 -9.05 -20.13
C ILE A 266 14.98 -8.89 -21.63
N ILE A 267 14.71 -9.99 -22.36
CA ILE A 267 14.46 -9.93 -23.82
C ILE A 267 13.16 -9.20 -24.14
N GLY A 268 12.14 -9.31 -23.30
CA GLY A 268 10.88 -8.59 -23.46
C GLY A 268 10.94 -7.11 -23.07
N GLY A 269 12.10 -6.60 -22.64
CA GLY A 269 12.29 -5.19 -22.29
C GLY A 269 11.58 -4.78 -21.00
N ALA A 270 11.36 -5.71 -20.06
CA ALA A 270 10.78 -5.38 -18.77
C ALA A 270 11.74 -4.50 -17.95
N GLN A 271 11.20 -3.48 -17.31
CA GLN A 271 11.97 -2.59 -16.43
C GLN A 271 12.05 -3.14 -15.01
N PHE A 272 11.02 -3.89 -14.59
CA PHE A 272 10.91 -4.44 -13.25
C PHE A 272 10.60 -5.94 -13.29
N PHE A 273 11.24 -6.69 -12.40
CA PHE A 273 10.89 -8.08 -12.09
C PHE A 273 10.46 -8.16 -10.63
N ILE A 274 9.21 -8.52 -10.39
CA ILE A 274 8.58 -8.50 -9.07
C ILE A 274 8.57 -9.91 -8.47
N THR A 275 9.33 -10.10 -7.40
CA THR A 275 9.45 -11.39 -6.70
C THR A 275 9.51 -11.21 -5.18
N ARG A 276 9.14 -12.24 -4.44
CA ARG A 276 9.35 -12.33 -2.98
C ARG A 276 10.52 -13.22 -2.61
N ASP A 277 11.18 -13.85 -3.60
CA ASP A 277 12.32 -14.72 -3.40
C ASP A 277 13.52 -13.95 -2.84
N LYS A 278 14.07 -14.42 -1.71
CA LYS A 278 15.15 -13.72 -1.00
C LYS A 278 16.49 -13.79 -1.74
N GLU A 279 16.78 -14.88 -2.43
CA GLU A 279 18.04 -15.08 -3.15
C GLU A 279 18.10 -14.17 -4.38
N LEU A 280 17.01 -14.10 -5.15
CA LEU A 280 16.90 -13.17 -6.27
C LEU A 280 16.96 -11.70 -5.84
N LEU A 281 16.39 -11.36 -4.69
CA LEU A 281 16.45 -9.99 -4.15
C LEU A 281 17.85 -9.61 -3.64
N GLN A 282 18.73 -10.58 -3.37
CA GLN A 282 20.13 -10.28 -3.02
C GLN A 282 20.98 -10.01 -4.27
N SER A 283 20.56 -10.50 -5.44
CA SER A 283 21.29 -10.33 -6.71
C SER A 283 20.86 -9.12 -7.52
N LYS A 284 20.02 -8.20 -6.98
CA LYS A 284 19.54 -6.96 -7.63
C LYS A 284 20.60 -6.19 -8.42
N LYS A 285 21.80 -6.06 -7.85
CA LYS A 285 22.92 -5.31 -8.46
C LYS A 285 23.39 -5.90 -9.78
N PHE A 286 23.28 -7.21 -9.98
CA PHE A 286 23.71 -7.88 -11.20
C PHE A 286 22.81 -7.50 -12.38
N PHE A 287 21.51 -7.32 -12.15
CA PHE A 287 20.52 -7.12 -13.21
C PHE A 287 20.43 -5.67 -13.72
N THR A 288 21.04 -4.72 -13.02
CA THR A 288 21.11 -3.32 -13.47
C THR A 288 21.81 -3.17 -14.83
N LYS A 289 22.76 -4.07 -15.16
CA LYS A 289 23.43 -4.10 -16.48
C LYS A 289 22.51 -4.50 -17.63
N TYR A 290 21.35 -5.08 -17.32
CA TYR A 290 20.29 -5.43 -18.26
C TYR A 290 19.10 -4.47 -18.15
N GLU A 291 19.26 -3.33 -17.47
CA GLU A 291 18.20 -2.34 -17.20
C GLU A 291 16.99 -2.91 -16.44
N LEU A 292 17.12 -4.11 -15.87
CA LEU A 292 16.08 -4.80 -15.12
C LEU A 292 16.27 -4.61 -13.61
N LYS A 293 15.24 -4.10 -12.93
CA LYS A 293 15.24 -3.92 -11.47
C LYS A 293 14.43 -5.04 -10.81
N ILE A 294 15.07 -5.81 -9.94
CA ILE A 294 14.38 -6.86 -9.16
C ILE A 294 13.81 -6.25 -7.88
N TYR A 295 12.50 -6.25 -7.73
CA TYR A 295 11.79 -5.64 -6.59
C TYR A 295 10.85 -6.62 -5.88
N ARG A 296 10.63 -6.37 -4.59
CA ARG A 296 9.44 -6.90 -3.88
C ARG A 296 8.18 -6.14 -4.31
N PRO A 297 6.96 -6.68 -4.13
CA PRO A 297 5.75 -5.94 -4.42
C PRO A 297 5.66 -4.60 -3.68
N SER A 298 5.95 -4.56 -2.37
CA SER A 298 5.96 -3.31 -1.59
C SER A 298 6.96 -2.27 -2.12
N GLU A 299 8.12 -2.72 -2.63
CA GLU A 299 9.15 -1.85 -3.22
C GLU A 299 8.66 -1.19 -4.49
N PHE A 300 8.09 -2.00 -5.38
CA PHE A 300 7.55 -1.56 -6.65
C PHE A 300 6.44 -0.53 -6.44
N ILE A 301 5.49 -0.84 -5.56
CA ILE A 301 4.38 0.05 -5.21
C ILE A 301 4.88 1.37 -4.62
N THR A 302 5.79 1.30 -3.63
CA THR A 302 6.35 2.51 -3.02
C THR A 302 7.05 3.36 -4.09
N ARG A 303 7.80 2.75 -5.01
CA ARG A 303 8.53 3.48 -6.05
C ARG A 303 7.59 4.15 -7.07
N LEU A 304 6.45 3.53 -7.36
CA LEU A 304 5.42 4.12 -8.22
C LEU A 304 4.72 5.29 -7.53
N ASP A 305 4.24 5.12 -6.29
CA ASP A 305 3.57 6.21 -5.56
C ASP A 305 4.47 7.43 -5.40
N GLU A 306 5.79 7.23 -5.24
CA GLU A 306 6.76 8.34 -5.20
C GLU A 306 6.82 9.17 -6.47
N ASN A 307 6.81 8.52 -7.63
CA ASN A 307 6.89 9.22 -8.91
C ASN A 307 5.63 10.09 -9.11
N ILE A 308 4.50 9.66 -8.56
CA ILE A 308 3.20 10.35 -8.62
C ILE A 308 3.11 11.46 -7.56
N GLN A 309 3.48 11.16 -6.31
CA GLN A 309 3.25 12.00 -5.13
C GLN A 309 4.53 12.59 -4.55
N VAL A 310 5.35 13.22 -5.40
CA VAL A 310 6.66 13.80 -5.00
C VAL A 310 6.58 14.72 -3.77
N SER A 311 5.46 15.43 -3.56
CA SER A 311 5.24 16.31 -2.41
C SER A 311 5.05 15.57 -1.07
N LYS A 312 4.43 14.39 -1.06
CA LYS A 312 4.18 13.57 0.14
C LYS A 312 5.46 12.98 0.71
N TYR A 313 6.42 12.69 -0.16
CA TYR A 313 7.67 12.01 0.18
C TYR A 313 8.87 12.93 0.43
N LYS A 314 8.69 14.26 0.36
CA LYS A 314 9.74 15.19 0.77
C LYS A 314 9.91 15.12 2.30
N PRO A 315 11.15 15.10 2.82
CA PRO A 315 11.40 15.16 4.25
C PRO A 315 10.70 16.38 4.84
N GLN A 316 9.66 16.15 5.62
CA GLN A 316 9.02 17.23 6.36
C GLN A 316 9.85 17.45 7.62
N ARG A 317 10.31 18.70 7.81
CA ARG A 317 10.83 19.11 9.11
C ARG A 317 9.65 19.14 10.06
N LEU A 318 9.74 18.39 11.15
CA LEU A 318 8.85 18.60 12.27
C LEU A 318 9.14 20.00 12.81
N ILE A 319 8.11 20.84 12.67
CA ILE A 319 8.13 22.30 12.81
C ILE A 319 9.03 22.73 13.98
N GLY A 320 10.08 23.51 13.69
CA GLY A 320 10.97 24.08 14.71
C GLY A 320 12.09 23.18 15.25
N THR A 321 12.18 21.91 14.85
CA THR A 321 13.20 20.97 15.34
C THR A 321 14.07 20.42 14.19
N ASN A 322 15.32 20.03 14.48
CA ASN A 322 16.18 19.26 13.54
C ASN A 322 15.71 17.80 13.35
N ILE A 323 14.41 17.57 13.54
CA ILE A 323 13.79 16.26 13.41
C ILE A 323 13.34 16.08 11.96
N LYS A 324 13.82 15.00 11.35
CA LYS A 324 13.50 14.65 9.96
C LYS A 324 12.60 13.41 9.97
N SER A 325 11.61 13.40 9.07
CA SER A 325 10.97 12.15 8.69
C SER A 325 11.90 11.35 7.79
N GLN A 326 12.36 10.18 8.23
CA GLN A 326 13.17 9.31 7.39
C GLN A 326 12.29 8.27 6.67
N ARG A 327 12.54 8.08 5.38
CA ARG A 327 11.79 7.12 4.58
C ARG A 327 12.19 5.70 4.96
N ILE A 328 11.20 4.83 5.20
CA ILE A 328 11.44 3.39 5.16
C ILE A 328 11.32 2.94 3.71
N THR A 329 12.40 2.34 3.22
CA THR A 329 12.46 1.59 1.97
C THR A 329 12.71 0.15 2.32
N SER A 330 12.44 -0.77 1.42
CA SER A 330 12.81 -2.17 1.64
C SER A 330 14.29 -2.38 1.98
N ASP A 331 15.17 -1.59 1.37
CA ASP A 331 16.61 -1.66 1.56
C ASP A 331 17.02 -1.28 3.00
N ASN A 332 16.15 -0.59 3.74
CA ASN A 332 16.38 -0.20 5.13
C ASN A 332 15.38 -0.81 6.13
N ILE A 333 14.44 -1.67 5.70
CA ILE A 333 13.54 -2.38 6.64
C ILE A 333 14.36 -3.13 7.69
N ASP A 334 15.46 -3.77 7.31
CA ASP A 334 16.34 -4.49 8.24
C ASP A 334 17.03 -3.56 9.24
N TYR A 335 17.32 -2.31 8.84
CA TYR A 335 17.85 -1.30 9.74
C TYR A 335 16.81 -0.92 10.81
N PHE A 336 15.59 -0.57 10.39
CA PHE A 336 14.50 -0.23 11.31
C PHE A 336 14.07 -1.41 12.16
N THR A 337 14.07 -2.62 11.59
CA THR A 337 13.82 -3.88 12.31
C THR A 337 14.82 -4.04 13.44
N ARG A 338 16.13 -3.99 13.17
CA ARG A 338 17.15 -4.14 14.22
C ARG A 338 17.04 -3.09 15.32
N LYS A 339 16.57 -1.88 15.02
CA LYS A 339 16.40 -0.80 16.00
C LYS A 339 15.15 -0.94 16.86
N PHE A 340 14.03 -1.38 16.28
CA PHE A 340 12.72 -1.36 16.96
C PHE A 340 12.16 -2.73 17.34
N LEU A 341 12.80 -3.83 16.94
CA LEU A 341 12.39 -5.18 17.32
C LEU A 341 12.40 -5.34 18.84
N LYS A 342 11.35 -5.97 19.39
CA LYS A 342 11.24 -6.26 20.82
C LYS A 342 11.68 -7.70 21.12
N PRO A 343 12.15 -8.02 22.34
CA PRO A 343 12.78 -9.32 22.64
C PRO A 343 11.93 -10.54 22.28
N ASP A 344 10.62 -10.48 22.54
CA ASP A 344 9.69 -11.59 22.29
C ASP A 344 9.04 -11.55 20.90
N GLU A 345 9.42 -10.59 20.05
CA GLU A 345 8.81 -10.40 18.74
C GLU A 345 9.57 -11.15 17.64
N LYS A 346 8.84 -11.95 16.85
CA LYS A 346 9.42 -12.60 15.68
C LYS A 346 9.74 -11.56 14.60
N ILE A 347 11.01 -11.53 14.16
CA ILE A 347 11.53 -10.67 13.07
C ILE A 347 10.59 -10.67 11.85
N ASN A 348 10.18 -11.85 11.38
CA ASN A 348 9.32 -11.98 10.20
C ASN A 348 7.95 -11.34 10.38
N HIS A 349 7.36 -11.40 11.59
CA HIS A 349 6.06 -10.81 11.88
C HIS A 349 6.14 -9.28 11.90
N PHE A 350 7.17 -8.72 12.55
CA PHE A 350 7.41 -7.28 12.57
C PHE A 350 7.63 -6.71 11.15
N GLN A 351 8.49 -7.36 10.37
CA GLN A 351 8.73 -6.95 8.99
C GLN A 351 7.48 -7.07 8.11
N LYS A 352 6.61 -8.07 8.36
CA LYS A 352 5.34 -8.20 7.63
C LYS A 352 4.42 -7.00 7.89
N LYS A 353 4.32 -6.50 9.13
CA LYS A 353 3.56 -5.27 9.44
C LYS A 353 4.09 -4.05 8.66
N ILE A 354 5.40 -3.86 8.62
CA ILE A 354 6.03 -2.76 7.87
C ILE A 354 5.79 -2.91 6.36
N ARG A 355 5.97 -4.11 5.80
CA ARG A 355 5.76 -4.37 4.36
C ARG A 355 4.32 -4.14 3.94
N LYS A 356 3.34 -4.55 4.76
CA LYS A 356 1.91 -4.27 4.54
C LYS A 356 1.65 -2.77 4.42
N ALA A 357 2.19 -1.98 5.36
CA ALA A 357 2.04 -0.53 5.32
C ALA A 357 2.67 0.10 4.07
N LEU A 358 3.82 -0.42 3.62
CA LEU A 358 4.49 0.06 2.40
C LEU A 358 3.76 -0.35 1.11
N SER A 359 3.05 -1.49 1.09
CA SER A 359 2.30 -1.94 -0.08
C SER A 359 0.98 -1.20 -0.29
N SER A 360 0.45 -0.52 0.73
CA SER A 360 -0.82 0.22 0.64
C SER A 360 -0.64 1.68 1.09
N PRO A 361 0.14 2.51 0.36
CA PRO A 361 0.51 3.85 0.81
C PRO A 361 -0.65 4.87 0.90
N HIS A 362 -1.82 4.55 0.35
CA HIS A 362 -3.04 5.36 0.50
C HIS A 362 -3.83 5.04 1.77
N GLU A 363 -3.69 3.82 2.28
CA GLU A 363 -4.35 3.35 3.51
C GLU A 363 -3.43 3.52 4.72
N TYR A 364 -2.11 3.44 4.52
CA TYR A 364 -1.14 3.50 5.60
C TYR A 364 -0.27 4.76 5.51
N GLU A 365 -0.04 5.40 6.65
CA GLU A 365 1.00 6.42 6.81
C GLU A 365 2.05 5.92 7.79
N LEU A 366 3.29 5.86 7.31
CA LEU A 366 4.41 5.34 8.05
C LEU A 366 5.35 6.47 8.41
N ILE A 367 5.49 6.74 9.70
CA ILE A 367 6.21 7.88 10.24
C ILE A 367 7.44 7.35 10.97
N THR A 368 8.61 7.81 10.56
CA THR A 368 9.82 7.67 11.37
C THR A 368 10.30 9.06 11.78
N ILE A 369 10.87 9.16 12.96
CA ILE A 369 11.38 10.40 13.53
C ILE A 369 12.85 10.19 13.80
N SER A 370 13.73 11.01 13.22
CA SER A 370 15.16 11.03 13.53
C SER A 370 15.64 12.43 13.88
N LYS A 371 16.62 12.54 14.77
CA LYS A 371 17.33 13.78 15.10
C LYS A 371 18.78 13.62 14.64
N SER A 372 19.19 14.46 13.68
CA SER A 372 20.46 14.28 12.95
C SER A 372 20.55 12.90 12.28
N GLU A 373 21.37 11.97 12.78
CA GLU A 373 21.49 10.59 12.29
C GLU A 373 20.89 9.55 13.24
N GLU A 374 20.39 9.97 14.40
CA GLU A 374 19.81 9.10 15.41
C GLU A 374 18.30 8.94 15.17
N ILE A 375 17.85 7.71 14.92
CA ILE A 375 16.42 7.36 14.87
C ILE A 375 15.85 7.39 16.29
N LEU A 376 14.66 7.99 16.46
CA LEU A 376 13.99 8.16 17.74
C LEU A 376 12.66 7.41 17.83
N ALA A 377 11.85 7.39 16.75
CA ALA A 377 10.53 6.76 16.78
C ALA A 377 10.13 6.13 15.43
N LEU A 378 9.23 5.14 15.52
CA LEU A 378 8.56 4.47 14.40
C LEU A 378 7.08 4.31 14.76
N VAL A 379 6.22 4.91 13.95
CA VAL A 379 4.76 4.85 14.11
C VAL A 379 4.10 4.54 12.77
N ILE A 380 3.09 3.68 12.78
CA ILE A 380 2.26 3.40 11.61
C ILE A 380 0.83 3.80 11.94
N PHE A 381 0.22 4.63 11.10
CA PHE A 381 -1.21 4.89 11.09
C PHE A 381 -1.85 4.07 9.99
N ASP A 382 -2.89 3.33 10.34
CA ASP A 382 -3.70 2.51 9.47
C ASP A 382 -5.10 3.14 9.36
N ARG A 383 -5.43 3.54 8.14
CA ARG A 383 -6.67 4.23 7.72
C ARG A 383 -7.56 3.34 6.85
N SER A 384 -7.29 2.04 6.78
CA SER A 384 -8.08 1.10 5.95
C SER A 384 -9.56 1.09 6.33
N GLU A 385 -9.88 1.37 7.59
CA GLU A 385 -11.25 1.50 8.11
C GLU A 385 -11.69 2.98 8.14
N ASN A 386 -12.91 3.26 7.64
CA ASN A 386 -13.43 4.64 7.54
C ASN A 386 -13.77 5.26 8.90
N GLU A 387 -14.26 4.46 9.84
CA GLU A 387 -14.71 4.94 11.16
C GLU A 387 -13.57 4.94 12.20
N LYS A 388 -12.44 4.33 11.88
CA LYS A 388 -11.42 3.97 12.86
C LYS A 388 -10.01 4.31 12.38
N LEU A 389 -9.19 4.86 13.27
CA LEU A 389 -7.76 5.03 13.07
C LEU A 389 -7.02 3.99 13.91
N SER A 390 -6.42 2.99 13.25
CA SER A 390 -5.64 1.97 13.94
C SER A 390 -4.17 2.37 13.96
N ILE A 391 -3.47 2.12 15.07
CA ILE A 391 -2.03 2.38 15.22
C ILE A 391 -1.34 1.05 15.53
N PRO A 392 -0.98 0.26 14.51
CA PRO A 392 -0.40 -1.08 14.71
C PRO A 392 1.04 -1.10 15.23
N ILE A 393 1.78 0.01 15.09
CA ILE A 393 3.13 0.16 15.63
C ILE A 393 3.21 1.55 16.27
N PHE A 394 3.62 1.60 17.54
CA PHE A 394 3.77 2.85 18.30
C PHE A 394 5.04 2.80 19.17
N ARG A 395 6.21 2.90 18.54
CA ARG A 395 7.51 2.61 19.19
C ARG A 395 8.44 3.81 19.24
N PHE A 396 9.11 3.95 20.38
CA PHE A 396 10.08 4.99 20.67
C PHE A 396 11.34 4.36 21.26
N LEU A 397 12.51 4.85 20.84
CA LEU A 397 13.79 4.50 21.47
C LEU A 397 13.98 5.31 22.76
N ASN A 398 14.78 4.79 23.69
CA ASN A 398 15.08 5.46 24.94
C ASN A 398 15.98 6.67 24.68
N ASN A 399 15.41 7.86 24.83
CA ASN A 399 16.11 9.14 24.74
C ASN A 399 15.34 10.19 25.54
N SER A 400 15.94 11.35 25.79
CA SER A 400 15.33 12.43 26.58
C SER A 400 14.05 13.03 25.98
N LEU A 401 13.83 12.86 24.68
CA LEU A 401 12.65 13.36 23.96
C LEU A 401 11.52 12.33 23.88
N ARG A 402 11.73 11.09 24.35
CA ARG A 402 10.79 9.97 24.21
C ARG A 402 9.35 10.34 24.58
N ILE A 403 9.16 10.91 25.77
CA ILE A 403 7.84 11.29 26.29
C ILE A 403 7.24 12.48 25.54
N THR A 404 8.07 13.44 25.15
CA THR A 404 7.60 14.58 24.36
C THR A 404 7.12 14.11 22.98
N LEU A 405 7.86 13.21 22.35
CA LEU A 405 7.53 12.63 21.06
C LEU A 405 6.28 11.74 21.12
N SER A 406 6.11 10.94 22.18
CA SER A 406 4.91 10.12 22.34
C SER A 406 3.67 10.99 22.46
N LYS A 407 3.68 12.01 23.34
CA LYS A 407 2.58 12.97 23.48
C LYS A 407 2.27 13.69 22.17
N HIS A 408 3.31 14.12 21.46
CA HIS A 408 3.15 14.76 20.15
C HIS A 408 2.45 13.85 19.12
N LEU A 409 2.88 12.58 19.00
CA LEU A 409 2.28 11.64 18.05
C LEU A 409 0.87 11.21 18.44
N LEU A 410 0.55 11.13 19.73
CA LEU A 410 -0.83 10.93 20.21
C LEU A 410 -1.72 12.12 19.83
N PHE A 411 -1.25 13.35 20.02
CA PHE A 411 -2.00 14.52 19.61
C PHE A 411 -2.20 14.58 18.09
N LYS A 412 -1.17 14.24 17.31
CA LYS A 412 -1.29 14.07 15.85
C LYS A 412 -2.36 13.03 15.50
N ALA A 413 -2.40 11.88 16.18
CA ALA A 413 -3.42 10.87 15.95
C ALA A 413 -4.85 11.37 16.25
N ILE A 414 -5.03 12.09 17.36
CA ILE A 414 -6.32 12.70 17.75
C ILE A 414 -6.78 13.71 16.70
N LEU A 415 -5.89 14.62 16.29
CA LEU A 415 -6.20 15.63 15.28
C LEU A 415 -6.53 15.00 13.93
N THR A 416 -5.77 13.98 13.53
CA THR A 416 -5.99 13.21 12.29
C THR A 416 -7.36 12.54 12.30
N SER A 417 -7.67 11.79 13.36
CA SER A 417 -8.97 11.12 13.52
C SER A 417 -10.13 12.12 13.51
N THR A 418 -9.98 13.26 14.20
CA THR A 418 -11.02 14.30 14.26
C THR A 418 -11.26 14.96 12.90
N ASN A 419 -10.19 15.35 12.19
CA ASN A 419 -10.29 16.00 10.89
C ASN A 419 -10.91 15.07 9.83
N GLU A 420 -10.54 13.79 9.89
CA GLU A 420 -11.05 12.76 8.98
C GLU A 420 -12.39 12.16 9.45
N ASN A 421 -13.00 12.68 10.53
CA ASN A 421 -14.28 12.27 11.12
C ASN A 421 -14.37 10.80 11.53
N ARG A 422 -13.26 10.24 12.03
CA ARG A 422 -13.21 8.89 12.60
C ARG A 422 -13.68 8.92 14.05
N SER A 423 -14.57 7.99 14.39
CA SER A 423 -15.18 7.87 15.71
C SER A 423 -14.31 7.15 16.74
N LEU A 424 -13.27 6.41 16.29
CA LEU A 424 -12.42 5.60 17.16
C LEU A 424 -10.94 5.68 16.78
N ILE A 425 -10.06 5.70 17.78
CA ILE A 425 -8.62 5.45 17.64
C ILE A 425 -8.28 4.21 18.47
N GLU A 426 -7.57 3.25 17.87
CA GLU A 426 -7.05 2.08 18.59
C GLU A 426 -5.55 1.96 18.44
N ILE A 427 -4.84 1.75 19.54
CA ILE A 427 -3.43 1.39 19.53
C ILE A 427 -3.33 -0.11 19.73
N LEU A 428 -2.82 -0.79 18.69
CA LEU A 428 -2.65 -2.25 18.68
C LEU A 428 -1.22 -2.65 19.08
N GLU A 429 -0.40 -1.69 19.49
CA GLU A 429 0.94 -1.94 20.02
C GLU A 429 0.84 -2.65 21.38
N VAL A 430 1.49 -3.81 21.47
CA VAL A 430 1.48 -4.64 22.68
C VAL A 430 2.60 -4.22 23.63
N TYR A 431 3.69 -3.64 23.10
CA TYR A 431 4.86 -3.27 23.88
C TYR A 431 4.77 -1.83 24.42
N ILE A 432 3.81 -1.60 25.31
CA ILE A 432 3.58 -0.32 26.00
C ILE A 432 4.05 -0.45 27.46
N ASP A 433 5.04 0.34 27.85
CA ASP A 433 5.51 0.41 29.24
C ASP A 433 4.76 1.47 30.05
N GLU A 434 5.11 1.60 31.34
CA GLU A 434 4.42 2.48 32.29
C GLU A 434 4.48 3.96 31.87
N GLU A 435 5.61 4.44 31.38
CA GLU A 435 5.76 5.83 30.93
C GLU A 435 4.85 6.15 29.72
N LEU A 436 4.76 5.23 28.76
CA LEU A 436 3.87 5.36 27.61
C LEU A 436 2.40 5.22 28.02
N SER A 437 2.09 4.30 28.94
CA SER A 437 0.76 4.15 29.56
C SER A 437 0.30 5.46 30.20
N ASN A 438 1.16 6.14 30.94
CA ASN A 438 0.84 7.45 31.53
C ASN A 438 0.60 8.51 30.45
N SER A 439 1.41 8.52 29.38
CA SER A 439 1.20 9.44 28.24
C SER A 439 -0.15 9.19 27.54
N LEU A 440 -0.60 7.94 27.47
CA LEU A 440 -1.88 7.54 26.90
C LEU A 440 -3.06 7.96 27.77
N LYS A 441 -2.97 7.73 29.08
CA LYS A 441 -3.97 8.19 30.06
C LYS A 441 -4.10 9.70 30.05
N GLU A 442 -2.98 10.42 30.04
CA GLU A 442 -2.99 11.88 29.89
C GLU A 442 -3.74 12.29 28.63
N ALA A 443 -3.47 11.64 27.49
CA ALA A 443 -4.17 11.86 26.22
C ALA A 443 -5.62 11.33 26.19
N ARG A 444 -6.15 10.82 27.32
CA ARG A 444 -7.50 10.26 27.50
C ARG A 444 -7.80 9.04 26.64
N PHE A 445 -6.79 8.19 26.47
CA PHE A 445 -7.01 6.82 26.05
C PHE A 445 -7.40 5.98 27.26
N ILE A 446 -8.41 5.15 27.08
CA ILE A 446 -8.81 4.11 28.04
C ILE A 446 -8.20 2.78 27.64
N LYS A 447 -8.00 1.91 28.62
CA LYS A 447 -7.47 0.57 28.38
C LYS A 447 -8.62 -0.42 28.49
N THR A 448 -8.87 -1.19 27.42
CA THR A 448 -9.91 -2.23 27.40
C THR A 448 -9.26 -3.56 27.04
N GLU A 449 -9.39 -4.58 27.89
CA GLU A 449 -8.82 -5.94 27.78
C GLU A 449 -7.30 -5.96 27.48
N GLU A 450 -6.90 -5.71 26.23
CA GLU A 450 -5.50 -5.70 25.75
C GLU A 450 -5.13 -4.48 24.88
N LYS A 451 -6.03 -3.52 24.67
CA LYS A 451 -5.80 -2.40 23.73
C LYS A 451 -6.07 -1.06 24.38
N TRP A 452 -5.36 -0.04 23.90
CA TRP A 452 -5.67 1.35 24.23
C TRP A 452 -6.58 1.93 23.19
N LYS A 453 -7.67 2.56 23.63
CA LYS A 453 -8.68 3.14 22.76
C LYS A 453 -8.96 4.58 23.14
N LYS A 454 -9.26 5.39 22.14
CA LYS A 454 -9.84 6.71 22.35
C LYS A 454 -11.07 6.88 21.46
N ILE A 455 -12.19 7.17 22.10
CA ILE A 455 -13.47 7.37 21.45
C ILE A 455 -13.61 8.87 21.14
N ASN A 456 -13.93 9.21 19.89
CA ASN A 456 -14.00 10.57 19.36
C ASN A 456 -15.37 10.81 18.74
N LEU A 457 -16.37 11.24 19.52
CA LEU A 457 -17.74 11.36 19.02
C LEU A 457 -18.05 12.79 18.56
N GLN A 458 -18.18 13.03 17.26
CA GLN A 458 -18.55 14.35 16.73
C GLN A 458 -20.08 14.58 16.79
N LYS A 459 -20.63 14.65 18.01
CA LYS A 459 -22.07 14.84 18.26
C LYS A 459 -22.32 15.86 19.37
N ILE A 460 -23.57 16.34 19.42
CA ILE A 460 -24.10 17.14 20.52
C ILE A 460 -25.26 16.35 21.10
N ILE A 461 -25.20 16.03 22.38
CA ILE A 461 -26.15 15.12 23.03
C ILE A 461 -26.52 15.62 24.42
N ASP A 462 -27.61 15.11 24.98
CA ASP A 462 -27.89 15.19 26.41
C ASP A 462 -27.16 14.08 27.16
N PHE A 463 -26.75 14.35 28.40
CA PHE A 463 -25.94 13.43 29.23
C PHE A 463 -26.56 12.04 29.37
N GLY A 464 -27.89 11.96 29.51
CA GLY A 464 -28.63 10.70 29.65
C GLY A 464 -28.41 9.72 28.49
N ASN A 465 -28.03 10.21 27.31
CA ASN A 465 -27.86 9.39 26.11
C ASN A 465 -26.42 8.89 25.91
N ILE A 466 -25.48 9.19 26.83
CA ILE A 466 -24.08 8.74 26.70
C ILE A 466 -23.99 7.21 26.67
N LYS A 467 -24.74 6.52 27.54
CA LYS A 467 -24.71 5.05 27.64
C LYS A 467 -25.23 4.34 26.39
N GLU A 468 -25.93 5.04 25.49
CA GLU A 468 -26.37 4.50 24.21
C GLU A 468 -25.27 4.58 23.14
N LEU A 469 -24.20 5.35 23.38
CA LEU A 469 -23.14 5.64 22.40
C LEU A 469 -21.84 4.91 22.67
N ILE A 470 -21.62 4.45 23.91
CA ILE A 470 -20.45 3.69 24.32
C ILE A 470 -20.89 2.47 25.12
N SER A 471 -20.09 1.41 25.09
CA SER A 471 -20.37 0.18 25.84
C SER A 471 -20.30 0.41 27.36
N GLU A 472 -20.95 -0.45 28.15
CA GLU A 472 -20.89 -0.39 29.61
C GLU A 472 -19.43 -0.45 30.11
N MET A 473 -18.62 -1.34 29.54
CA MET A 473 -17.19 -1.47 29.87
C MET A 473 -16.40 -0.18 29.58
N GLU A 474 -16.65 0.48 28.44
CA GLU A 474 -15.97 1.75 28.12
C GLU A 474 -16.40 2.87 29.07
N TYR A 475 -17.68 2.88 29.46
CA TYR A 475 -18.19 3.85 30.43
C TYR A 475 -17.55 3.65 31.81
N GLU A 476 -17.48 2.41 32.30
CA GLU A 476 -16.84 2.04 33.57
C GLU A 476 -15.35 2.39 33.59
N GLU A 477 -14.60 2.04 32.55
CA GLU A 477 -13.16 2.38 32.46
C GLU A 477 -12.91 3.90 32.43
N ILE A 478 -13.79 4.67 31.77
CA ILE A 478 -13.71 6.13 31.85
C ILE A 478 -13.97 6.55 33.30
N GLU A 479 -15.05 6.08 33.93
CA GLU A 479 -15.44 6.45 35.29
C GLU A 479 -14.34 6.15 36.33
N ASP A 480 -13.74 4.96 36.26
CA ASP A 480 -12.63 4.52 37.13
C ASP A 480 -11.38 5.40 36.96
N SER A 481 -11.17 5.97 35.77
CA SER A 481 -10.04 6.85 35.50
C SER A 481 -10.18 8.25 36.11
N LEU A 482 -11.38 8.67 36.52
CA LEU A 482 -11.66 10.07 36.87
C LEU A 482 -11.21 10.47 38.29
N ILE A 483 -10.90 9.51 39.17
CA ILE A 483 -10.54 9.73 40.59
C ILE A 483 -11.41 10.85 41.22
N LEU A 484 -12.72 10.67 41.21
CA LEU A 484 -13.69 11.63 41.76
C LEU A 484 -14.16 11.18 43.15
N ASP A 485 -14.26 12.10 44.09
CA ASP A 485 -14.90 11.84 45.39
C ASP A 485 -16.43 11.98 45.25
N PRO A 486 -17.23 10.91 45.44
CA PRO A 486 -18.68 10.99 45.40
C PRO A 486 -19.29 11.96 46.43
N GLY A 487 -18.52 12.34 47.47
CA GLY A 487 -18.91 13.34 48.46
C GLY A 487 -18.70 14.80 48.05
N ASP A 488 -18.03 15.08 46.92
CA ASP A 488 -17.82 16.45 46.42
C ASP A 488 -19.15 17.03 45.90
N GLU A 489 -19.52 18.25 46.35
CA GLU A 489 -20.70 18.97 45.87
C GLU A 489 -20.69 19.19 44.34
N ASN A 490 -19.51 19.17 43.71
CA ASN A 490 -19.33 19.30 42.26
C ASN A 490 -19.20 17.95 41.53
N TYR A 491 -19.43 16.82 42.19
CA TYR A 491 -19.24 15.48 41.60
C TYR A 491 -19.95 15.33 40.26
N GLU A 492 -21.23 15.69 40.17
CA GLU A 492 -22.02 15.60 38.93
C GLU A 492 -21.44 16.47 37.80
N PHE A 493 -21.01 17.69 38.13
CA PHE A 493 -20.37 18.57 37.15
C PHE A 493 -19.05 17.97 36.65
N GLN A 494 -18.18 17.54 37.58
CA GLN A 494 -16.88 16.96 37.26
C GLN A 494 -17.04 15.68 36.43
N LYS A 495 -18.01 14.82 36.74
CA LYS A 495 -18.34 13.62 35.98
C LYS A 495 -18.74 13.94 34.55
N LYS A 496 -19.73 14.82 34.35
CA LYS A 496 -20.18 15.24 33.01
C LYS A 496 -19.05 15.89 32.22
N TYR A 497 -18.31 16.80 32.85
CA TYR A 497 -17.19 17.49 32.22
C TYR A 497 -16.10 16.51 31.76
N ASN A 498 -15.68 15.60 32.62
CA ASN A 498 -14.65 14.63 32.29
C ASN A 498 -15.10 13.65 31.20
N LEU A 499 -16.36 13.21 31.21
CA LEU A 499 -16.92 12.37 30.13
C LEU A 499 -16.91 13.09 28.78
N GLU A 500 -17.33 14.36 28.74
CA GLU A 500 -17.21 15.17 27.52
C GLU A 500 -15.76 15.24 27.02
N ARG A 501 -14.82 15.42 27.94
CA ARG A 501 -13.39 15.54 27.63
C ARG A 501 -12.79 14.22 27.13
N HIS A 502 -13.21 13.07 27.65
CA HIS A 502 -12.78 11.74 27.16
C HIS A 502 -13.33 11.45 25.77
N LEU A 503 -14.58 11.81 25.52
CA LEU A 503 -15.30 11.57 24.27
C LEU A 503 -15.15 12.71 23.24
N SER A 504 -14.32 13.72 23.52
CA SER A 504 -14.03 14.86 22.64
C SER A 504 -13.74 14.37 21.20
N PRO A 505 -14.40 14.94 20.17
CA PRO A 505 -15.03 16.27 20.13
C PRO A 505 -16.50 16.38 20.58
N LEU A 506 -17.04 15.40 21.31
CA LEU A 506 -18.41 15.42 21.84
C LEU A 506 -18.69 16.71 22.62
N LYS A 507 -19.95 17.19 22.58
CA LYS A 507 -20.44 18.25 23.46
C LYS A 507 -21.73 17.81 24.15
N ILE A 508 -21.74 17.88 25.48
CA ILE A 508 -22.91 17.61 26.32
C ILE A 508 -23.71 18.91 26.45
N GLN A 509 -24.98 18.85 26.10
CA GLN A 509 -25.88 20.01 26.01
C GLN A 509 -26.31 20.52 27.38
N ASP A 510 -26.58 19.62 28.32
CA ASP A 510 -26.99 19.88 29.70
C ASP A 510 -25.80 19.94 30.69
N LEU A 511 -24.59 20.21 30.18
CA LEU A 511 -23.42 20.52 30.99
C LEU A 511 -23.36 22.03 31.25
N ASP A 512 -23.53 22.44 32.51
CA ASP A 512 -23.46 23.83 32.95
C ASP A 512 -22.01 24.33 33.11
N ILE A 513 -21.25 24.28 32.02
CA ILE A 513 -19.88 24.78 31.96
C ILE A 513 -19.86 26.25 31.48
N PRO A 514 -19.18 27.16 32.21
CA PRO A 514 -19.01 28.53 31.76
C PRO A 514 -18.43 28.59 30.35
N THR A 515 -19.01 29.41 29.49
CA THR A 515 -18.58 29.52 28.09
C THR A 515 -18.29 30.95 27.69
N PHE A 516 -17.18 31.17 27.00
CA PHE A 516 -16.69 32.50 26.64
C PHE A 516 -16.31 32.61 25.17
N ILE A 517 -16.56 33.76 24.57
CA ILE A 517 -15.92 34.17 23.32
C ILE A 517 -14.68 34.98 23.67
N ILE A 518 -13.50 34.53 23.23
CA ILE A 518 -12.21 35.20 23.47
C ILE A 518 -11.62 35.63 22.13
N SER A 519 -11.18 36.89 22.06
CA SER A 519 -10.60 37.44 20.84
C SER A 519 -9.09 37.25 20.79
N ILE A 520 -8.59 36.82 19.63
CA ILE A 520 -7.17 36.58 19.35
C ILE A 520 -6.76 37.26 18.05
N LYS A 521 -5.50 37.69 17.95
CA LYS A 521 -4.93 38.23 16.70
C LYS A 521 -4.65 37.11 15.71
N ALA A 522 -4.92 37.34 14.42
CA ALA A 522 -4.68 36.36 13.35
C ALA A 522 -3.27 35.76 13.42
N VAL A 523 -2.25 36.60 13.64
CA VAL A 523 -0.84 36.17 13.73
C VAL A 523 -0.59 35.17 14.88
N TRP A 524 -1.31 35.31 16.00
CA TRP A 524 -1.19 34.41 17.16
C TRP A 524 -2.04 33.15 17.00
N ALA A 525 -3.23 33.27 16.41
CA ALA A 525 -4.06 32.11 16.08
C ALA A 525 -3.34 31.17 15.10
N GLU A 526 -2.66 31.72 14.09
CA GLU A 526 -1.80 30.99 13.15
C GLU A 526 -0.69 30.19 13.85
N GLN A 527 -0.15 30.68 14.97
CA GLN A 527 0.94 30.01 15.67
C GLN A 527 0.49 29.04 16.76
N LEU A 528 -0.73 29.21 17.30
CA LEU A 528 -1.26 28.38 18.38
C LEU A 528 -2.06 27.18 17.89
N PHE A 529 -2.82 27.32 16.80
CA PHE A 529 -3.69 26.22 16.35
C PHE A 529 -4.06 26.22 14.86
N ASN A 530 -3.70 27.24 14.06
CA ASN A 530 -4.10 27.31 12.65
C ASN A 530 -2.93 26.98 11.72
N ASP A 531 -2.71 25.67 11.49
CA ASP A 531 -1.68 25.12 10.62
C ASP A 531 -1.92 25.47 9.13
N ARG A 532 -0.92 26.09 8.48
CA ARG A 532 -0.86 26.42 7.05
C ARG A 532 0.23 25.62 6.32
N SER A 533 0.63 24.47 6.85
CA SER A 533 1.65 23.57 6.25
C SER A 533 1.41 23.23 4.76
N ASN A 534 0.17 23.37 4.26
CA ASN A 534 -0.21 23.11 2.87
C ASN A 534 -0.30 24.36 1.96
N GLU A 535 -0.10 25.57 2.47
CA GLU A 535 -0.12 26.80 1.66
C GLU A 535 1.31 27.21 1.25
N LYS A 536 1.50 27.65 0.00
CA LYS A 536 2.81 28.12 -0.51
C LYS A 536 3.37 29.21 0.42
N LEU A 537 4.43 28.87 1.15
CA LEU A 537 5.01 29.67 2.23
C LEU A 537 5.54 31.04 1.76
N HIS A 538 5.24 32.07 2.57
CA HIS A 538 6.06 33.28 2.66
C HIS A 538 7.42 32.95 3.33
N LEU A 539 8.43 33.76 3.00
CA LEU A 539 9.88 33.67 3.33
C LEU A 539 10.29 33.45 4.82
N PHE A 540 9.37 33.26 5.75
CA PHE A 540 9.66 33.12 7.17
C PHE A 540 9.06 31.82 7.70
N GLU A 541 9.90 30.78 7.80
CA GLU A 541 9.60 29.54 8.54
C GLU A 541 9.13 29.90 9.96
N SER A 542 7.99 29.35 10.39
CA SER A 542 7.46 29.56 11.74
C SER A 542 8.10 28.59 12.74
N LYS A 543 8.63 29.11 13.85
CA LYS A 543 9.23 28.36 14.98
C LYS A 543 8.18 27.70 15.89
N ASN A 544 7.17 27.00 15.37
CA ASN A 544 5.96 26.73 16.14
C ASN A 544 5.96 25.37 16.88
N GLU A 545 6.79 25.22 17.91
CA GLU A 545 6.66 24.12 18.90
C GLU A 545 5.25 24.11 19.56
N LEU A 546 4.59 25.27 19.65
CA LEU A 546 3.26 25.44 20.28
C LEU A 546 2.11 24.73 19.55
N LEU A 547 2.19 24.55 18.22
CA LEU A 547 1.18 23.80 17.45
C LEU A 547 1.15 22.31 17.83
N LEU A 548 2.24 21.82 18.44
CA LEU A 548 2.41 20.43 18.81
C LEU A 548 1.93 20.14 20.23
N ASN A 549 1.71 21.18 21.02
CA ASN A 549 1.25 21.02 22.40
C ASN A 549 -0.26 20.81 22.41
N ARG A 550 -0.70 19.80 23.16
CA ARG A 550 -2.11 19.65 23.50
C ARG A 550 -2.61 20.79 24.38
N GLU A 551 -1.73 21.32 25.23
CA GLU A 551 -2.00 22.41 26.16
C GLU A 551 -1.16 23.64 25.80
N ASN A 552 -1.80 24.79 25.71
CA ASN A 552 -1.15 26.06 25.42
C ASN A 552 -1.59 27.12 26.44
N VAL A 553 -0.83 28.20 26.52
CA VAL A 553 -1.09 29.29 27.46
C VAL A 553 -1.36 30.58 26.70
N TYR A 554 -2.40 31.29 27.11
CA TYR A 554 -2.69 32.62 26.62
C TYR A 554 -2.77 33.63 27.76
N TYR A 555 -2.33 34.86 27.48
CA TYR A 555 -2.19 35.91 28.47
C TYR A 555 -3.20 37.04 28.24
N ARG A 556 -3.67 37.62 29.34
CA ARG A 556 -4.58 38.76 29.33
C ARG A 556 -4.43 39.62 30.59
N SER A 557 -5.08 40.78 30.61
CA SER A 557 -5.17 41.62 31.81
C SER A 557 -5.77 40.84 32.98
N SER A 558 -5.32 41.14 34.20
CA SER A 558 -5.68 40.48 35.47
C SER A 558 -7.16 40.55 35.89
N SER A 559 -8.04 41.10 35.05
CA SER A 559 -9.49 41.16 35.24
C SER A 559 -10.12 39.77 35.42
N ARG A 560 -10.82 39.55 36.54
CA ARG A 560 -11.43 38.27 36.96
C ARG A 560 -12.73 37.90 36.22
N ASN A 561 -12.77 38.10 34.90
CA ASN A 561 -13.97 37.84 34.07
C ASN A 561 -13.95 36.47 33.38
N LEU A 562 -13.02 35.59 33.75
CA LEU A 562 -12.91 34.22 33.26
C LEU A 562 -12.92 33.27 34.46
N SER A 563 -13.41 32.06 34.23
CA SER A 563 -13.41 30.97 35.19
C SER A 563 -12.82 29.73 34.52
N ALA A 564 -12.34 28.80 35.34
CA ALA A 564 -11.93 27.47 34.93
C ALA A 564 -12.64 26.43 35.81
N PRO A 565 -13.05 25.28 35.27
CA PRO A 565 -13.01 24.94 33.84
C PRO A 565 -14.03 25.73 33.00
N ALA A 566 -13.76 25.92 31.71
CA ALA A 566 -14.66 26.65 30.80
C ALA A 566 -14.51 26.23 29.33
N ARG A 567 -15.51 26.51 28.48
CA ARG A 567 -15.39 26.41 27.01
C ARG A 567 -15.04 27.76 26.40
N ILE A 568 -14.24 27.75 25.33
CA ILE A 568 -13.83 28.95 24.59
C ILE A 568 -14.24 28.84 23.13
N LEU A 569 -14.78 29.92 22.58
CA LEU A 569 -14.82 30.19 21.15
C LEU A 569 -13.77 31.24 20.80
N TRP A 570 -12.82 30.89 19.94
CA TRP A 570 -11.77 31.80 19.50
C TRP A 570 -12.26 32.67 18.34
N TYR A 571 -12.50 33.96 18.63
CA TYR A 571 -12.75 34.97 17.62
C TYR A 571 -11.43 35.52 17.09
N ILE A 572 -11.09 35.16 15.86
CA ILE A 572 -9.92 35.67 15.15
C ILE A 572 -10.26 37.06 14.63
N SER A 573 -9.49 38.04 15.08
CA SER A 573 -9.64 39.44 14.65
C SER A 573 -9.18 39.64 13.21
N LYS A 574 -9.68 40.72 12.58
CA LYS A 574 -9.41 41.06 11.17
C LYS A 574 -7.90 40.99 10.88
N ASN A 575 -7.53 40.27 9.83
CA ASN A 575 -6.14 40.23 9.39
C ASN A 575 -5.83 41.50 8.58
N PRO A 576 -4.87 42.35 8.99
CA PRO A 576 -4.54 43.58 8.27
C PRO A 576 -3.88 43.33 6.91
N ILE A 577 -3.19 42.18 6.74
CA ILE A 577 -2.44 41.83 5.53
C ILE A 577 -3.39 41.25 4.48
N THR A 578 -4.10 40.17 4.82
CA THR A 578 -5.01 39.48 3.88
C THR A 578 -6.37 40.20 3.74
N LYS A 579 -6.63 41.23 4.56
CA LYS A 579 -7.91 41.94 4.69
C LYS A 579 -9.10 41.05 5.08
N GLU A 580 -8.84 39.81 5.49
CA GLU A 580 -9.86 38.86 5.92
C GLU A 580 -10.63 39.41 7.14
N LYS A 581 -11.96 39.34 7.09
CA LYS A 581 -12.83 39.81 8.17
C LYS A 581 -12.75 38.87 9.37
N GLY A 582 -12.97 39.42 10.56
CA GLY A 582 -12.94 38.63 11.79
C GLY A 582 -14.08 37.61 11.85
N HIS A 583 -13.78 36.44 12.42
CA HIS A 583 -14.64 35.27 12.44
C HIS A 583 -14.27 34.34 13.60
N ILE A 584 -15.13 33.40 13.97
CA ILE A 584 -14.78 32.30 14.89
C ILE A 584 -14.34 31.10 14.06
N LYS A 585 -13.20 30.49 14.39
CA LYS A 585 -12.66 29.32 13.68
C LYS A 585 -12.24 28.17 14.58
N ALA A 586 -12.16 28.37 15.88
CA ALA A 586 -11.70 27.33 16.79
C ALA A 586 -12.45 27.35 18.11
N VAL A 587 -12.52 26.19 18.76
CA VAL A 587 -12.94 26.03 20.15
C VAL A 587 -11.85 25.36 20.96
N SER A 588 -11.78 25.67 22.25
CA SER A 588 -10.88 25.01 23.21
C SER A 588 -11.54 24.97 24.59
N TYR A 589 -10.89 24.31 25.54
CA TYR A 589 -11.27 24.35 26.95
C TYR A 589 -10.27 25.20 27.73
N ILE A 590 -10.72 25.97 28.72
CA ILE A 590 -9.85 26.51 29.77
C ILE A 590 -9.75 25.43 30.84
N ASP A 591 -8.53 24.98 31.11
CA ASP A 591 -8.26 23.99 32.14
C ASP A 591 -7.96 24.69 33.47
N GLU A 592 -7.10 25.71 33.45
CA GLU A 592 -6.65 26.42 34.66
C GLU A 592 -6.42 27.92 34.41
N ILE A 593 -6.54 28.73 35.47
CA ILE A 593 -6.29 30.18 35.43
C ILE A 593 -5.34 30.58 36.56
N PHE A 594 -4.32 31.35 36.21
CA PHE A 594 -3.34 31.93 37.11
C PHE A 594 -3.36 33.45 37.04
N ILE A 595 -3.38 34.13 38.19
CA ILE A 595 -3.23 35.59 38.29
C ILE A 595 -2.09 35.89 39.25
N ASP A 596 -0.98 36.38 38.74
CA ASP A 596 0.23 36.62 39.53
C ASP A 596 1.13 37.66 38.84
N ASP A 597 2.30 37.92 39.42
CA ASP A 597 3.32 38.80 38.88
C ASP A 597 3.75 38.38 37.46
N ALA A 598 3.81 39.36 36.55
CA ALA A 598 4.06 39.10 35.14
C ALA A 598 5.37 38.36 34.86
N LYS A 599 6.44 38.67 35.62
CA LYS A 599 7.74 37.99 35.50
C LYS A 599 7.64 36.51 35.87
N LYS A 600 6.87 36.18 36.90
CA LYS A 600 6.70 34.81 37.40
C LYS A 600 5.92 33.96 36.40
N LEU A 601 4.76 34.44 35.95
CA LEU A 601 3.94 33.73 34.97
C LEU A 601 4.62 33.60 33.60
N PHE A 602 5.38 34.62 33.18
CA PHE A 602 6.16 34.51 31.95
C PHE A 602 7.26 33.44 32.07
N LYS A 603 8.00 33.41 33.20
CA LYS A 603 9.04 32.39 33.42
C LYS A 603 8.46 30.97 33.45
N GLN A 604 7.32 30.80 34.11
CA GLN A 604 6.64 29.52 34.26
C GLN A 604 6.12 28.98 32.92
N PHE A 605 5.45 29.82 32.13
CA PHE A 605 4.74 29.38 30.92
C PHE A 605 5.43 29.75 29.61
N LYS A 606 6.72 30.15 29.64
CA LYS A 606 7.47 30.60 28.47
C LYS A 606 7.44 29.62 27.29
N GLN A 607 7.39 28.32 27.57
CA GLN A 607 7.39 27.24 26.56
C GLN A 607 6.00 26.86 26.05
N LEU A 608 4.94 27.27 26.76
CA LEU A 608 3.54 26.97 26.40
C LEU A 608 2.81 28.22 25.89
N GLY A 609 3.37 29.40 26.09
CA GLY A 609 2.75 30.69 25.80
C GLY A 609 3.27 31.34 24.52
N ILE A 610 2.35 32.01 23.80
CA ILE A 610 2.67 32.70 22.54
C ILE A 610 3.31 34.08 22.70
N TYR A 611 3.15 34.73 23.86
CA TYR A 611 3.64 36.09 24.08
C TYR A 611 5.11 36.10 24.47
N ASN A 612 5.88 36.99 23.84
CA ASN A 612 7.21 37.35 24.31
C ASN A 612 7.12 38.36 25.45
N TRP A 613 8.25 38.61 26.14
CA TRP A 613 8.29 39.57 27.24
C TRP A 613 7.76 40.97 26.85
N LYS A 614 8.05 41.43 25.63
CA LYS A 614 7.53 42.72 25.11
C LYS A 614 6.00 42.75 24.98
N ASP A 615 5.38 41.61 24.70
CA ASP A 615 3.92 41.50 24.57
C ASP A 615 3.26 41.40 25.95
N ILE A 616 3.90 40.67 26.87
CA ILE A 616 3.52 40.62 28.29
C ILE A 616 3.51 42.02 28.88
N GLN A 617 4.58 42.80 28.69
CA GLN A 617 4.69 44.17 29.20
C GLN A 617 3.54 45.10 28.78
N LYS A 618 2.98 44.91 27.59
CA LYS A 618 1.82 45.69 27.10
C LYS A 618 0.49 45.27 27.73
N THR A 619 0.46 44.11 28.39
CA THR A 619 -0.74 43.46 28.92
C THR A 619 -0.81 43.52 30.46
N ILE A 620 0.29 43.91 31.12
CA ILE A 620 0.36 44.05 32.58
C ILE A 620 -0.62 45.13 33.05
N ASP A 621 -1.31 44.85 34.15
CA ASP A 621 -2.11 45.85 34.84
C ASP A 621 -1.24 46.89 35.58
N LYS A 622 -1.89 47.87 36.21
CA LYS A 622 -1.22 48.94 36.98
C LYS A 622 -0.42 48.43 38.18
N ASN A 623 -0.70 47.20 38.64
CA ASN A 623 -0.11 46.59 39.83
C ASN A 623 0.99 45.58 39.50
N GLY A 624 1.42 45.48 38.23
CA GLY A 624 2.46 44.52 37.83
C GLY A 624 1.95 43.09 37.58
N LYS A 625 0.63 42.86 37.67
CA LYS A 625 0.02 41.53 37.55
C LYS A 625 -0.54 41.28 36.15
N ILE A 626 -0.60 39.99 35.81
CA ILE A 626 -1.19 39.50 34.56
C ILE A 626 -1.99 38.22 34.85
N MET A 627 -2.93 37.89 33.98
CA MET A 627 -3.60 36.60 33.98
C MET A 627 -3.01 35.73 32.86
N ALA A 628 -2.66 34.49 33.20
CA ALA A 628 -2.36 33.43 32.25
C ALA A 628 -3.39 32.32 32.42
N PHE A 629 -3.96 31.83 31.33
CA PHE A 629 -4.85 30.66 31.38
C PHE A 629 -4.33 29.56 30.46
N VAL A 630 -4.38 28.33 30.98
CA VAL A 630 -4.05 27.11 30.24
C VAL A 630 -5.29 26.69 29.49
N PHE A 631 -5.13 26.39 28.21
CA PHE A 631 -6.20 25.89 27.37
C PHE A 631 -5.75 24.69 26.54
N SER A 632 -6.67 23.78 26.26
CA SER A 632 -6.36 22.54 25.55
C SER A 632 -7.52 22.03 24.69
N ASP A 633 -7.25 20.91 23.99
CA ASP A 633 -8.15 20.24 23.05
C ASP A 633 -8.76 21.22 22.04
N THR A 634 -7.88 21.93 21.34
CA THR A 634 -8.31 22.91 20.36
C THR A 634 -8.85 22.22 19.11
N GLU A 635 -10.13 22.42 18.81
CA GLU A 635 -10.80 21.91 17.61
C GLU A 635 -10.98 23.05 16.61
N LEU A 636 -10.64 22.80 15.35
CA LEU A 636 -10.85 23.75 14.25
C LEU A 636 -12.19 23.50 13.56
N PHE A 637 -12.90 24.59 13.27
CA PHE A 637 -14.11 24.55 12.47
C PHE A 637 -13.77 24.37 10.98
N LYS A 638 -14.51 23.47 10.33
CA LYS A 638 -14.47 23.27 8.88
C LYS A 638 -14.89 24.54 8.14
N ARG A 639 -15.86 25.27 8.71
CA ARG A 639 -16.33 26.57 8.19
C ARG A 639 -16.18 27.66 9.24
N PRO A 640 -15.44 28.74 8.94
CA PRO A 640 -15.40 29.91 9.80
C PRO A 640 -16.80 30.52 10.00
N VAL A 641 -17.15 30.83 11.25
CA VAL A 641 -18.43 31.49 11.58
C VAL A 641 -18.23 33.00 11.53
N ASP A 642 -18.91 33.67 10.60
CA ASP A 642 -18.69 35.10 10.35
C ASP A 642 -19.24 36.03 11.45
N LEU A 643 -18.68 37.24 11.51
CA LEU A 643 -19.08 38.28 12.46
C LEU A 643 -20.55 38.71 12.35
N LYS A 644 -21.18 38.62 11.16
CA LYS A 644 -22.58 39.04 10.96
C LYS A 644 -23.50 38.06 11.66
N PHE A 645 -23.27 36.76 11.51
CA PHE A 645 -23.97 35.70 12.21
C PHE A 645 -23.82 35.83 13.73
N ILE A 646 -22.59 36.01 14.21
CA ILE A 646 -22.29 36.14 15.65
C ILE A 646 -23.05 37.33 16.26
N LYS A 647 -23.01 38.50 15.62
CA LYS A 647 -23.74 39.69 16.08
C LYS A 647 -25.24 39.49 16.09
N GLY A 648 -25.80 38.84 15.06
CA GLY A 648 -27.22 38.52 14.99
C GLY A 648 -27.63 37.62 16.14
N LEU A 649 -26.91 36.51 16.35
CA LEU A 649 -27.20 35.52 17.38
C LEU A 649 -27.13 36.09 18.80
N LEU A 650 -26.09 36.88 19.11
CA LEU A 650 -25.93 37.52 20.42
C LEU A 650 -27.04 38.55 20.68
N LYS A 651 -27.45 39.30 19.66
CA LYS A 651 -28.57 40.25 19.80
C LYS A 651 -29.89 39.51 20.09
N THR A 652 -30.14 38.39 19.42
CA THR A 652 -31.42 37.65 19.53
C THR A 652 -31.50 36.74 20.76
N LYS A 653 -30.41 36.09 21.16
CA LYS A 653 -30.43 35.07 22.24
C LYS A 653 -29.93 35.57 23.60
N GLU A 654 -29.10 36.62 23.59
CA GLU A 654 -28.43 37.13 24.80
C GLU A 654 -28.79 38.58 25.10
N GLU A 655 -29.45 39.29 24.17
CA GLU A 655 -29.68 40.74 24.23
C GLU A 655 -28.37 41.55 24.40
N LYS A 656 -27.24 40.99 23.95
CA LYS A 656 -25.91 41.59 24.08
C LYS A 656 -25.40 42.12 22.75
N LYS A 657 -24.72 43.27 22.78
CA LYS A 657 -23.91 43.76 21.65
C LYS A 657 -22.53 43.11 21.70
N PHE A 658 -22.11 42.46 20.62
CA PHE A 658 -20.78 41.84 20.56
C PHE A 658 -19.67 42.89 20.49
N MET A 659 -18.78 42.88 21.49
CA MET A 659 -17.57 43.70 21.54
C MET A 659 -16.33 42.80 21.69
N PRO A 660 -15.47 42.69 20.66
CA PRO A 660 -14.35 41.74 20.65
C PRO A 660 -13.13 42.20 21.48
N LEU A 661 -13.32 43.05 22.49
CA LEU A 661 -12.23 43.62 23.29
C LEU A 661 -12.01 42.88 24.62
N SER A 662 -13.05 42.27 25.17
CA SER A 662 -13.00 41.50 26.42
C SER A 662 -13.65 40.14 26.24
N PRO A 663 -13.30 39.13 27.06
CA PRO A 663 -14.02 37.87 27.09
C PRO A 663 -15.52 38.13 27.30
N THR A 664 -16.33 37.54 26.43
CA THR A 664 -17.79 37.69 26.48
C THR A 664 -18.39 36.37 26.97
N LYS A 665 -18.96 36.36 28.18
CA LYS A 665 -19.70 35.19 28.70
C LYS A 665 -21.00 35.01 27.93
N ILE A 666 -21.23 33.80 27.45
CA ILE A 666 -22.42 33.40 26.68
C ILE A 666 -23.08 32.18 27.34
N LYS A 667 -24.36 31.99 27.07
CA LYS A 667 -25.12 30.80 27.47
C LYS A 667 -24.73 29.60 26.62
N THR A 668 -24.97 28.40 27.16
CA THR A 668 -24.70 27.13 26.49
C THR A 668 -25.44 27.00 25.16
N GLU A 669 -26.70 27.46 25.05
CA GLU A 669 -27.45 27.36 23.78
C GLU A 669 -26.90 28.27 22.69
N THR A 670 -26.26 29.39 23.08
CA THR A 670 -25.56 30.29 22.15
C THR A 670 -24.27 29.64 21.66
N TYR A 671 -23.51 29.03 22.56
CA TYR A 671 -22.30 28.27 22.20
C TYR A 671 -22.61 27.14 21.23
N LEU A 672 -23.59 26.29 21.56
CA LEU A 672 -23.95 25.13 20.73
C LEU A 672 -24.46 25.55 19.35
N ALA A 673 -25.16 26.69 19.23
CA ALA A 673 -25.59 27.21 17.93
C ALA A 673 -24.39 27.65 17.06
N ILE A 674 -23.37 28.27 17.65
CA ILE A 674 -22.13 28.63 16.94
C ILE A 674 -21.34 27.37 16.58
N TYR A 675 -21.21 26.43 17.52
CA TYR A 675 -20.51 25.17 17.31
C TYR A 675 -21.14 24.34 16.18
N LYS A 676 -22.48 24.15 16.18
CA LYS A 676 -23.23 23.52 15.07
C LYS A 676 -22.95 24.21 13.73
N LYS A 677 -22.89 25.54 13.70
CA LYS A 677 -22.63 26.30 12.48
C LYS A 677 -21.20 26.15 11.97
N GLY A 678 -20.22 25.96 12.85
CA GLY A 678 -18.82 25.74 12.49
C GLY A 678 -18.51 24.31 12.03
N LEU A 679 -19.31 23.33 12.49
CA LEU A 679 -19.22 21.93 12.07
C LEU A 679 -19.83 21.66 10.68
N LEU A 680 -20.94 22.35 10.35
CA LEU A 680 -21.65 22.27 9.07
C LEU A 680 -20.88 22.92 7.92
#